data_AF-A0A368BSL0-F1
#
_entry.id   AF-A0A368BSL0-F1
#
_cell.length_a   1.000
_cell.length_b   1.000
_cell.length_c   1.000
_cell.angle_alpha   90.00
_cell.angle_beta   90.00
_cell.angle_gamma   90.00
#
_symmetry.space_group_name_H-M   'P 1'
#
loop_
_entity.id
_entity.type
_entity.pdbx_description
1 polymer ?
#
loop_
_entity_poly.entity_id
_entity_poly.type
_entity_poly.pdbx_seq_one_letter_code
_entity_poly.pdbx_strand_id
1 'polypeptide(L)'
;MPPSEQNEKQGLESPGPDRRSWRSFWSLMGLQSQNAFNDKALQFTLLPMGIWLAAGAGWGNYLQHILALLILLPFILLGPIAGWASDTFSKTRIIRLASWIQLGVFAVVFYCFKTEFFPLAVACFFFLAIQSTILSPAKSGIIKDLVGSSRLGFASGIMQMFTIVAILTGQIVIGFWYTGREARLGDGWQAGFLPIIIIGCGAVVTLIMAYSIHVIPAQSKRPFTKGLLISHFGQLGQLLKSRPLRLTALGIAYFWAFGAFVQMVSVTISKDLYDGDSYFATSQSWMMCAAGGGIALGSILGAMINKRHIELGLNPLGGIIMMAASIGVAFTVPESALFYMALAGTGFGAAFFFVPINAFLQDECDPDQRGNILAGSALLNCLAMAGAVILQAVLVKAGWTPKVQFLLAAAVSVGVTFYVMRLLPRAFVKMLAFSALRAFYRIETIHPDRMPEKGGVLLTPNHVSYLDALILTAASPRPVRFLMVSDYFEKPIVGKVAKLFDTVPISSKRAKDAIQVAAAAVKEGTVVCIFPEGELSRSGFMGEFKRGMELIARKADCLIQPVYLDGLWKSIFSAERGKFFWKKPRAIPFGVRVAFGEASPAKEYRAGDVRRELNILAGEVFARRHESAGTVKDFLRQRHPDHRALHWVNGVQACSFTWGEVLELLEQGQDPSALAHGHPGAEQWLEDWRALDGLDEEEWGGLLLNAHQLADPYNLGDGKAAVTIDSLAPLAVRRVWGLLLPAITGAEAVVLGPNDGAAELGLLSREKVILRDLIGTARMREVHRVAGAAGVPLTLYLFGEGPQNESDAGKGIFVAHESSGRVLSFSMPPDPVIHKGDVAHPGWMEKSYGRMLPGFVVHDIEEGVELGGKMLSQNLELSGWSVDERGFLSEL
;
A
#
# COMPACT_ATOMS: atom_id res chain seq x y z
N MET A 1 10.64 0.66 -40.55
CA MET A 1 10.08 0.36 -39.22
C MET A 1 10.43 -1.09 -38.89
N PRO A 2 10.91 -1.40 -37.68
CA PRO A 2 11.02 -2.77 -37.20
C PRO A 2 9.63 -3.42 -37.12
N PRO A 3 9.52 -4.77 -37.18
CA PRO A 3 8.25 -5.48 -37.06
C PRO A 3 7.48 -5.14 -35.78
N SER A 4 8.19 -4.80 -34.69
CA SER A 4 7.59 -4.40 -33.42
C SER A 4 6.83 -3.06 -33.49
N GLU A 5 7.32 -2.10 -34.27
CA GLU A 5 6.65 -0.79 -34.45
C GLU A 5 5.46 -0.86 -35.42
N GLN A 6 5.49 -1.80 -36.38
CA GLN A 6 4.35 -2.08 -37.24
C GLN A 6 3.22 -2.79 -36.48
N ASN A 7 3.57 -3.73 -35.59
CA ASN A 7 2.60 -4.43 -34.74
C ASN A 7 2.00 -3.50 -33.66
N GLU A 8 2.78 -2.60 -33.05
CA GLU A 8 2.27 -1.59 -32.09
C GLU A 8 1.27 -0.62 -32.74
N LYS A 9 1.52 -0.16 -33.97
CA LYS A 9 0.56 0.67 -34.71
C LYS A 9 -0.71 -0.07 -35.14
N GLN A 10 -0.66 -1.40 -35.19
CA GLN A 10 -1.80 -2.26 -35.56
C GLN A 10 -2.49 -2.89 -34.34
N GLY A 11 -2.07 -2.56 -33.11
CA GLY A 11 -2.67 -3.09 -31.88
C GLY A 11 -2.40 -4.58 -31.63
N LEU A 12 -1.41 -5.17 -32.31
CA LEU A 12 -1.00 -6.57 -32.13
C LEU A 12 0.14 -6.64 -31.10
N GLU A 13 0.00 -7.47 -30.07
CA GLU A 13 1.05 -7.69 -29.07
C GLU A 13 2.35 -8.18 -29.75
N SER A 14 3.45 -7.46 -29.55
CA SER A 14 4.77 -7.90 -30.01
C SER A 14 5.18 -9.18 -29.26
N PRO A 15 5.70 -10.23 -29.93
CA PRO A 15 6.19 -11.41 -29.25
C PRO A 15 7.27 -11.01 -28.22
N GLY A 16 7.15 -11.53 -27.00
CA GLY A 16 8.07 -11.20 -25.90
C GLY A 16 9.54 -11.55 -26.22
N PRO A 17 10.50 -10.96 -25.47
CA PRO A 17 11.92 -11.16 -25.73
C PRO A 17 12.34 -12.63 -25.61
N ASP A 18 13.08 -13.12 -26.61
CA ASP A 18 13.55 -14.50 -26.68
C ASP A 18 14.65 -14.80 -25.65
N ARG A 19 14.95 -16.10 -25.43
CA ARG A 19 15.98 -16.54 -24.48
C ARG A 19 17.37 -15.96 -24.79
N ARG A 20 17.64 -15.65 -26.06
CA ARG A 20 18.92 -15.08 -26.51
C ARG A 20 19.05 -13.60 -26.17
N SER A 21 17.96 -12.84 -26.26
CA SER A 21 17.88 -11.43 -25.86
C SER A 21 18.04 -11.30 -24.35
N TRP A 22 17.45 -12.20 -23.56
CA TRP A 22 17.66 -12.25 -22.11
C TRP A 22 19.10 -12.56 -21.72
N ARG A 23 19.77 -13.51 -22.39
CA ARG A 23 21.20 -13.75 -22.17
C ARG A 23 22.04 -12.51 -22.48
N SER A 24 21.74 -11.83 -23.58
CA SER A 24 22.44 -10.61 -23.99
C SER A 24 22.20 -9.47 -23.00
N PHE A 25 20.99 -9.38 -22.43
CA PHE A 25 20.66 -8.44 -21.36
C PHE A 25 21.52 -8.67 -20.11
N TRP A 26 21.62 -9.92 -19.64
CA TRP A 26 22.47 -10.24 -18.47
C TRP A 26 23.97 -10.04 -18.74
N SER A 27 24.45 -10.35 -19.95
CA SER A 27 25.82 -10.04 -20.36
C SER A 27 26.08 -8.52 -20.36
N LEU A 28 25.11 -7.72 -20.78
CA LEU A 28 25.19 -6.26 -20.71
C LEU A 28 25.23 -5.76 -19.26
N MET A 29 24.44 -6.33 -18.35
CA MET A 29 24.47 -5.98 -16.92
C MET A 29 25.85 -6.27 -16.32
N GLY A 30 26.41 -7.45 -16.57
CA GLY A 30 27.76 -7.81 -16.12
C GLY A 30 28.83 -6.88 -16.68
N LEU A 31 28.77 -6.57 -17.98
CA LEU A 31 29.68 -5.65 -18.66
C LEU A 31 29.65 -4.26 -18.02
N GLN A 32 28.45 -3.74 -17.78
CA GLN A 32 28.27 -2.42 -17.19
C GLN A 32 28.75 -2.36 -15.74
N SER A 33 28.43 -3.37 -14.93
CA SER A 33 28.94 -3.47 -13.57
C SER A 33 30.46 -3.49 -13.56
N GLN A 34 31.07 -4.33 -14.39
CA GLN A 34 32.53 -4.40 -14.45
C GLN A 34 33.15 -3.07 -14.89
N ASN A 35 32.55 -2.38 -15.86
CA ASN A 35 33.01 -1.05 -16.28
C ASN A 35 32.92 -0.02 -15.15
N ALA A 36 31.79 0.03 -14.44
CA ALA A 36 31.60 0.96 -13.33
C ALA A 36 32.54 0.67 -12.13
N PHE A 37 32.77 -0.63 -11.85
CA PHE A 37 33.76 -1.07 -10.87
C PHE A 37 35.16 -0.60 -11.27
N ASN A 38 35.58 -0.87 -12.51
CA ASN A 38 36.90 -0.52 -13.03
C ASN A 38 37.19 0.99 -12.97
N ASP A 39 36.22 1.82 -13.38
CA ASP A 39 36.35 3.29 -13.34
C ASP A 39 36.60 3.79 -11.91
N LYS A 40 35.85 3.25 -10.94
CA LYS A 40 35.96 3.66 -9.53
C LYS A 40 37.16 3.06 -8.83
N ALA A 41 37.51 1.81 -9.14
CA ALA A 41 38.70 1.14 -8.64
C ALA A 41 39.97 1.88 -9.07
N LEU A 42 40.07 2.31 -10.34
CA LEU A 42 41.19 3.11 -10.79
C LEU A 42 41.22 4.48 -10.07
N GLN A 43 40.08 5.16 -9.97
CA GLN A 43 39.97 6.43 -9.25
C GLN A 43 40.45 6.32 -7.79
N PHE A 44 40.03 5.27 -7.09
CA PHE A 44 40.36 5.01 -5.68
C PHE A 44 41.75 4.41 -5.48
N THR A 45 42.44 4.00 -6.56
CA THR A 45 43.86 3.68 -6.53
C THR A 45 44.71 4.93 -6.75
N LEU A 46 44.38 5.74 -7.76
CA LEU A 46 45.16 6.93 -8.13
C LEU A 46 45.10 8.05 -7.10
N LEU A 47 43.96 8.21 -6.40
CA LEU A 47 43.79 9.27 -5.42
C LEU A 47 44.71 9.13 -4.20
N PRO A 48 44.67 8.02 -3.41
CA PRO A 48 45.58 7.85 -2.28
C PRO A 48 47.05 7.79 -2.73
N MET A 49 47.33 7.20 -3.90
CA MET A 49 48.68 7.16 -4.45
C MET A 49 49.21 8.55 -4.81
N GLY A 50 48.38 9.40 -5.39
CA GLY A 50 48.79 10.76 -5.70
C GLY A 50 48.92 11.65 -4.47
N ILE A 51 48.17 11.39 -3.39
CA ILE A 51 48.38 12.04 -2.08
C ILE A 51 49.72 11.60 -1.48
N TRP A 52 50.02 10.30 -1.53
CA TRP A 52 51.29 9.73 -1.08
C TRP A 52 52.49 10.29 -1.88
N LEU A 53 52.40 10.32 -3.22
CA LEU A 53 53.42 10.90 -4.10
C LEU A 53 53.60 12.42 -3.91
N ALA A 54 52.52 13.10 -3.54
CA ALA A 54 52.52 14.54 -3.28
C ALA A 54 52.80 14.87 -1.82
N ALA A 55 53.26 13.92 -1.00
CA ALA A 55 53.63 14.20 0.39
C ALA A 55 54.64 15.37 0.44
N GLY A 56 54.23 16.51 1.02
CA GLY A 56 55.02 17.74 1.06
C GLY A 56 54.93 18.64 -0.20
N ALA A 57 54.22 18.24 -1.25
CA ALA A 57 54.02 19.01 -2.48
C ALA A 57 52.57 19.53 -2.61
N GLY A 58 52.41 20.84 -2.87
CA GLY A 58 51.09 21.50 -2.87
C GLY A 58 50.09 21.02 -3.94
N TRP A 59 50.52 20.27 -4.96
CA TRP A 59 49.64 19.80 -6.04
C TRP A 59 48.72 18.65 -5.63
N GLY A 60 49.08 17.87 -4.59
CA GLY A 60 48.25 16.78 -4.06
C GLY A 60 46.90 17.27 -3.51
N ASN A 61 46.83 18.54 -3.09
CA ASN A 61 45.60 19.18 -2.59
C ASN A 61 44.50 19.30 -3.65
N TYR A 62 44.88 19.38 -4.92
CA TYR A 62 43.97 19.62 -6.04
C TYR A 62 43.70 18.36 -6.87
N LEU A 63 44.42 17.28 -6.61
CA LEU A 63 44.34 16.05 -7.40
C LEU A 63 42.92 15.47 -7.44
N GLN A 64 42.21 15.49 -6.31
CA GLN A 64 40.82 15.02 -6.26
C GLN A 64 39.89 15.80 -7.20
N HIS A 65 40.05 17.13 -7.28
CA HIS A 65 39.24 18.01 -8.13
C HIS A 65 39.59 17.78 -9.60
N ILE A 66 40.88 17.61 -9.90
CA ILE A 66 41.36 17.28 -11.24
C ILE A 66 40.74 15.95 -11.69
N LEU A 67 40.86 14.88 -10.90
CA LEU A 67 40.28 13.58 -11.24
C LEU A 67 38.75 13.65 -11.42
N ALA A 68 38.05 14.38 -10.55
CA ALA A 68 36.60 14.57 -10.67
C ALA A 68 36.22 15.30 -11.97
N LEU A 69 36.91 16.38 -12.33
CA LEU A 69 36.66 17.12 -13.56
C LEU A 69 37.05 16.34 -14.83
N LEU A 70 38.14 15.56 -14.77
CA LEU A 70 38.57 14.71 -15.89
C LEU A 70 37.54 13.65 -16.26
N ILE A 71 36.80 13.11 -15.29
CA ILE A 71 35.67 12.21 -15.59
C ILE A 71 34.55 12.96 -16.32
N LEU A 72 34.21 14.17 -15.89
CA LEU A 72 33.04 14.90 -16.38
C LEU A 72 33.26 15.52 -17.77
N LEU A 73 34.50 15.94 -18.05
CA LEU A 73 34.83 16.72 -19.25
C LEU A 73 34.50 15.98 -20.57
N PRO A 74 34.84 14.70 -20.76
CA PRO A 74 34.45 13.96 -21.97
C PRO A 74 32.93 13.85 -22.15
N PHE A 75 32.16 13.65 -21.07
CA PHE A 75 30.70 13.58 -21.17
C PHE A 75 30.09 14.91 -21.65
N ILE A 76 30.66 16.04 -21.20
CA ILE A 76 30.25 17.38 -21.63
C ILE A 76 30.63 17.62 -23.10
N LEU A 77 31.85 17.28 -23.52
CA LEU A 77 32.35 17.65 -24.85
C LEU A 77 31.97 16.65 -25.95
N LEU A 78 32.01 15.35 -25.65
CA LEU A 78 31.90 14.26 -26.63
C LEU A 78 30.56 13.52 -26.56
N GLY A 79 29.69 13.87 -25.60
CA GLY A 79 28.36 13.26 -25.44
C GLY A 79 27.53 13.17 -26.73
N PRO A 80 27.43 14.23 -27.58
CA PRO A 80 26.68 14.16 -28.83
C PRO A 80 27.31 13.25 -29.86
N ILE A 81 28.64 13.22 -29.93
CA ILE A 81 29.37 12.35 -30.86
C ILE A 81 29.12 10.90 -30.47
N ALA A 82 29.20 10.59 -29.18
CA ALA A 82 28.90 9.26 -28.66
C ALA A 82 27.45 8.84 -28.95
N GLY A 83 26.49 9.76 -28.76
CA GLY A 83 25.08 9.52 -29.10
C GLY A 83 24.87 9.26 -30.59
N TRP A 84 25.39 10.12 -31.46
CA TRP A 84 25.32 9.93 -32.91
C TRP A 84 26.01 8.65 -33.38
N ALA A 85 27.18 8.33 -32.82
CA ALA A 85 27.88 7.10 -33.13
C ALA A 85 27.00 5.89 -32.77
N SER A 86 26.42 5.89 -31.56
CA SER A 86 25.49 4.85 -31.08
C SER A 86 24.27 4.67 -31.97
N ASP A 87 23.77 5.73 -32.57
CA ASP A 87 22.60 5.67 -33.46
C ASP A 87 22.97 5.23 -34.89
N THR A 88 24.14 5.63 -35.37
CA THR A 88 24.59 5.45 -36.77
C THR A 88 25.30 4.11 -37.00
N PHE A 89 26.05 3.64 -36.02
CA PHE A 89 26.75 2.35 -36.09
C PHE A 89 26.01 1.29 -35.26
N SER A 90 26.36 0.02 -35.47
CA SER A 90 25.82 -1.06 -34.63
C SER A 90 26.22 -0.83 -33.17
N LYS A 91 25.23 -0.72 -32.28
CA LYS A 91 25.42 -0.54 -30.82
C LYS A 91 26.38 -1.60 -30.25
N THR A 92 26.26 -2.84 -30.71
CA THR A 92 27.16 -3.94 -30.32
C THR A 92 28.62 -3.70 -30.75
N ARG A 93 28.85 -3.12 -31.94
CA ARG A 93 30.22 -2.80 -32.39
C ARG A 93 30.84 -1.67 -31.56
N ILE A 94 30.05 -0.68 -31.17
CA ILE A 94 30.51 0.40 -30.30
C ILE A 94 30.85 -0.12 -28.91
N ILE A 95 30.01 -0.99 -28.34
CA ILE A 95 30.30 -1.64 -27.06
C ILE A 95 31.63 -2.40 -27.14
N ARG A 96 31.85 -3.20 -28.19
CA ARG A 96 33.12 -3.93 -28.38
C ARG A 96 34.32 -3.01 -28.56
N LEU A 97 34.18 -1.93 -29.33
CA LEU A 97 35.24 -0.91 -29.48
C LEU A 97 35.59 -0.27 -28.14
N ALA A 98 34.57 0.12 -27.37
CA ALA A 98 34.77 0.70 -26.05
C ALA A 98 35.47 -0.29 -25.10
N SER A 99 35.13 -1.58 -25.14
CA SER A 99 35.83 -2.61 -24.35
C SER A 99 37.30 -2.78 -24.76
N TRP A 100 37.62 -2.70 -26.05
CA TRP A 100 39.01 -2.72 -26.52
C TRP A 100 39.80 -1.48 -26.06
N ILE A 101 39.19 -0.29 -26.16
CA ILE A 101 39.82 0.94 -25.66
C ILE A 101 40.11 0.80 -24.17
N GLN A 102 39.15 0.29 -23.38
CA GLN A 102 39.33 0.06 -21.95
C GLN A 102 40.51 -0.89 -21.64
N LEU A 103 40.60 -2.02 -22.35
CA LEU A 103 41.71 -2.97 -22.17
C LEU A 103 43.06 -2.33 -22.54
N GLY A 104 43.11 -1.59 -23.64
CA GLY A 104 44.32 -0.86 -24.06
C GLY A 104 44.74 0.19 -23.03
N VAL A 105 43.79 0.96 -22.49
CA VAL A 105 44.04 1.93 -21.42
C VAL A 105 44.62 1.25 -20.19
N PHE A 106 44.05 0.12 -19.73
CA PHE A 106 44.60 -0.58 -18.56
C PHE A 106 45.96 -1.23 -18.81
N ALA A 107 46.26 -1.67 -20.04
CA ALA A 107 47.60 -2.11 -20.38
C ALA A 107 48.63 -0.97 -20.25
N VAL A 108 48.27 0.25 -20.66
CA VAL A 108 49.11 1.45 -20.45
C VAL A 108 49.19 1.80 -18.97
N VAL A 109 48.10 1.74 -18.21
CA VAL A 109 48.14 1.98 -16.75
C VAL A 109 49.06 0.97 -16.05
N PHE A 110 48.99 -0.31 -16.42
CA PHE A 110 49.92 -1.33 -15.90
C PHE A 110 51.38 -0.98 -16.20
N TYR A 111 51.67 -0.51 -17.42
CA TYR A 111 52.98 -0.02 -17.78
C TYR A 111 53.40 1.20 -16.93
N CYS A 112 52.50 2.17 -16.70
CA CYS A 112 52.76 3.33 -15.85
C CYS A 112 53.15 2.95 -14.42
N PHE A 113 52.49 1.93 -13.84
CA PHE A 113 52.81 1.44 -12.50
C PHE A 113 54.14 0.69 -12.46
N LYS A 114 54.55 0.06 -13.56
CA LYS A 114 55.87 -0.56 -13.68
C LYS A 114 56.99 0.47 -13.85
N THR A 115 56.73 1.58 -14.52
CA THR A 115 57.70 2.65 -14.77
C THR A 115 57.57 3.84 -13.81
N GLU A 116 56.72 3.72 -12.80
CA GLU A 116 56.44 4.75 -11.79
C GLU A 116 56.09 6.13 -12.37
N PHE A 117 55.38 6.16 -13.52
CA PHE A 117 55.06 7.40 -14.23
C PHE A 117 53.63 7.86 -13.99
N PHE A 118 53.41 8.59 -12.89
CA PHE A 118 52.08 8.99 -12.42
C PHE A 118 51.28 9.90 -13.39
N PRO A 119 51.87 10.93 -14.03
CA PRO A 119 51.12 11.79 -14.94
C PRO A 119 50.44 11.05 -16.08
N LEU A 120 51.09 10.01 -16.63
CA LEU A 120 50.49 9.19 -17.68
C LEU A 120 49.36 8.30 -17.15
N ALA A 121 49.42 7.84 -15.90
CA ALA A 121 48.32 7.12 -15.27
C ALA A 121 47.08 8.03 -15.10
N VAL A 122 47.28 9.31 -14.74
CA VAL A 122 46.20 10.32 -14.70
C VAL A 122 45.66 10.63 -16.10
N ALA A 123 46.52 10.71 -17.12
CA ALA A 123 46.08 10.87 -18.50
C ALA A 123 45.27 9.65 -19.00
N CYS A 124 45.65 8.43 -18.61
CA CYS A 124 44.89 7.21 -18.90
C CYS A 124 43.49 7.24 -18.28
N PHE A 125 43.33 7.83 -17.09
CA PHE A 125 42.03 8.03 -16.47
C PHE A 125 41.11 8.92 -17.30
N PHE A 126 41.64 9.96 -17.96
CA PHE A 126 40.88 10.77 -18.92
C PHE A 126 40.48 9.97 -20.17
N PHE A 127 41.37 9.13 -20.71
CA PHE A 127 41.03 8.25 -21.83
C PHE A 127 39.97 7.20 -21.46
N LEU A 128 39.98 6.71 -20.22
CA LEU A 128 38.93 5.86 -19.68
C LEU A 128 37.58 6.59 -19.62
N ALA A 129 37.57 7.87 -19.22
CA ALA A 129 36.36 8.70 -19.24
C ALA A 129 35.82 8.94 -20.67
N ILE A 130 36.70 9.11 -21.67
CA ILE A 130 36.30 9.14 -23.10
C ILE A 130 35.63 7.82 -23.49
N GLN A 131 36.22 6.69 -23.11
CA GLN A 131 35.66 5.37 -23.38
C GLN A 131 34.27 5.18 -22.73
N SER A 132 34.11 5.55 -21.46
CA SER A 132 32.83 5.50 -20.75
C SER A 132 31.78 6.43 -21.38
N THR A 133 32.19 7.58 -21.94
CA THR A 133 31.31 8.47 -22.69
C THR A 133 30.79 7.81 -23.98
N ILE A 134 31.66 7.12 -24.72
CA ILE A 134 31.29 6.39 -25.94
C ILE A 134 30.35 5.21 -25.62
N LEU A 135 30.60 4.49 -24.52
CA LEU A 135 29.82 3.33 -24.10
C LEU A 135 28.39 3.70 -23.65
N SER A 136 28.21 4.87 -23.02
CA SER A 136 26.98 5.20 -22.28
C SER A 136 25.69 5.26 -23.13
N PRO A 137 25.68 5.91 -24.31
CA PRO A 137 24.51 5.89 -25.20
C PRO A 137 24.26 4.51 -25.80
N ALA A 138 25.33 3.77 -26.16
CA ALA A 138 25.22 2.45 -26.77
C ALA A 138 24.57 1.41 -25.84
N LYS A 139 24.97 1.40 -24.56
CA LYS A 139 24.35 0.50 -23.56
C LYS A 139 22.89 0.86 -23.26
N SER A 140 22.55 2.14 -23.21
CA SER A 140 21.18 2.58 -22.90
C SER A 140 20.25 2.35 -24.09
N GLY A 141 20.76 2.51 -25.31
CA GLY A 141 20.02 2.30 -26.54
C GLY A 141 19.80 0.83 -26.90
N ILE A 142 20.68 -0.10 -26.50
CA ILE A 142 20.56 -1.52 -26.83
C ILE A 142 19.53 -2.23 -25.93
N ILE A 143 19.28 -1.72 -24.71
CA ILE A 143 18.30 -2.31 -23.78
C ILE A 143 16.91 -2.33 -24.39
N LYS A 144 16.48 -1.23 -25.03
CA LYS A 144 15.18 -1.16 -25.72
C LYS A 144 15.03 -2.29 -26.75
N ASP A 145 16.09 -2.56 -27.50
CA ASP A 145 16.11 -3.62 -28.51
C ASP A 145 16.10 -5.03 -27.89
N LEU A 146 16.59 -5.20 -26.66
CA LEU A 146 16.68 -6.50 -25.97
C LEU A 146 15.43 -6.89 -25.17
N VAL A 147 14.74 -5.93 -24.54
CA VAL A 147 13.64 -6.22 -23.60
C VAL A 147 12.28 -5.64 -24.01
N GLY A 148 12.25 -4.79 -25.05
CA GLY A 148 11.04 -4.11 -25.53
C GLY A 148 10.66 -2.86 -24.71
N SER A 149 9.84 -1.99 -25.31
CA SER A 149 9.42 -0.70 -24.73
C SER A 149 8.63 -0.86 -23.43
N SER A 150 7.78 -1.88 -23.33
CA SER A 150 6.90 -2.13 -22.18
C SER A 150 7.65 -2.51 -20.90
N ARG A 151 8.87 -3.04 -21.00
CA ARG A 151 9.70 -3.49 -19.87
C ARG A 151 10.91 -2.60 -19.61
N LEU A 152 10.98 -1.45 -20.28
CA LEU A 152 12.14 -0.56 -20.24
C LEU A 152 12.36 0.05 -18.85
N GLY A 153 11.30 0.34 -18.10
CA GLY A 153 11.40 0.83 -16.71
C GLY A 153 12.05 -0.19 -15.77
N PHE A 154 11.63 -1.46 -15.84
CA PHE A 154 12.21 -2.56 -15.07
C PHE A 154 13.69 -2.78 -15.41
N ALA A 155 14.03 -2.87 -16.70
CA ALA A 155 15.40 -3.05 -17.15
C ALA A 155 16.32 -1.89 -16.75
N SER A 156 15.81 -0.66 -16.83
CA SER A 156 16.55 0.54 -16.38
C SER A 156 16.79 0.52 -14.87
N GLY A 157 15.81 0.07 -14.08
CA GLY A 157 15.95 -0.08 -12.63
C GLY A 157 17.04 -1.07 -12.22
N ILE A 158 17.03 -2.28 -12.82
CA ILE A 158 18.08 -3.29 -12.58
C ILE A 158 19.45 -2.76 -12.97
N MET A 159 19.55 -2.12 -14.13
CA MET A 159 20.80 -1.55 -14.63
C MET A 159 21.42 -0.55 -13.63
N GLN A 160 20.59 0.32 -13.04
CA GLN A 160 21.07 1.29 -12.04
C GLN A 160 21.52 0.62 -10.75
N MET A 161 20.79 -0.39 -10.27
CA MET A 161 21.19 -1.16 -9.08
C MET A 161 22.57 -1.81 -9.26
N PHE A 162 22.77 -2.53 -10.37
CA PHE A 162 24.05 -3.18 -10.70
C PHE A 162 25.20 -2.18 -10.84
N THR A 163 24.92 -0.97 -11.29
CA THR A 163 25.92 0.11 -11.40
C THR A 163 26.30 0.64 -10.02
N ILE A 164 25.33 0.94 -9.16
CA ILE A 164 25.56 1.45 -7.80
C ILE A 164 26.35 0.43 -6.98
N VAL A 165 25.94 -0.84 -7.00
CA VAL A 165 26.65 -1.91 -6.28
C VAL A 165 28.10 -2.01 -6.75
N ALA A 166 28.34 -2.01 -8.06
CA ALA A 166 29.69 -2.08 -8.61
C ALA A 166 30.57 -0.87 -8.25
N ILE A 167 30.00 0.35 -8.25
CA ILE A 167 30.68 1.56 -7.78
C ILE A 167 31.12 1.38 -6.33
N LEU A 168 30.21 0.94 -5.44
CA LEU A 168 30.52 0.76 -4.02
C LEU A 168 31.56 -0.33 -3.78
N THR A 169 31.43 -1.47 -4.46
CA THR A 169 32.42 -2.55 -4.37
C THR A 169 33.81 -2.08 -4.80
N GLY A 170 33.90 -1.32 -5.91
CA GLY A 170 35.18 -0.76 -6.39
C GLY A 170 35.81 0.21 -5.41
N GLN A 171 35.01 1.07 -4.79
CA GLN A 171 35.49 2.03 -3.79
C GLN A 171 36.00 1.32 -2.53
N ILE A 172 35.19 0.41 -1.98
CA ILE A 172 35.47 -0.27 -0.72
C ILE A 172 36.66 -1.21 -0.86
N VAL A 173 36.61 -2.16 -1.80
CA VAL A 173 37.64 -3.20 -1.92
C VAL A 173 39.02 -2.58 -2.15
N ILE A 174 39.11 -1.57 -3.02
CA ILE A 174 40.39 -0.93 -3.33
C ILE A 174 40.91 -0.09 -2.16
N GLY A 175 40.06 0.68 -1.47
CA GLY A 175 40.53 1.51 -0.37
C GLY A 175 41.13 0.70 0.79
N PHE A 176 40.45 -0.38 1.19
CA PHE A 176 40.97 -1.30 2.20
C PHE A 176 42.25 -2.01 1.76
N TRP A 177 42.27 -2.47 0.50
CA TRP A 177 43.45 -3.12 -0.06
C TRP A 177 44.66 -2.18 -0.04
N TYR A 178 44.47 -0.96 -0.53
CA TYR A 178 45.53 0.04 -0.63
C TYR A 178 46.10 0.35 0.75
N THR A 179 45.26 0.69 1.72
CA THR A 179 45.69 0.93 3.11
C THR A 179 46.46 -0.26 3.68
N GLY A 180 45.91 -1.47 3.58
CA GLY A 180 46.52 -2.65 4.19
C GLY A 180 47.85 -3.08 3.55
N ARG A 181 48.08 -2.72 2.29
CA ARG A 181 49.34 -2.98 1.59
C ARG A 181 50.37 -1.88 1.79
N GLU A 182 49.94 -0.62 1.69
CA GLU A 182 50.83 0.53 1.86
C GLU A 182 51.38 0.56 3.31
N ALA A 183 50.53 0.31 4.32
CA ALA A 183 50.97 0.20 5.72
C ALA A 183 52.01 -0.91 6.00
N ARG A 184 52.04 -1.97 5.16
CA ARG A 184 53.00 -3.09 5.30
C ARG A 184 54.28 -2.89 4.51
N LEU A 185 54.20 -2.21 3.37
CA LEU A 185 55.28 -2.12 2.38
C LEU A 185 55.96 -0.75 2.37
N GLY A 186 55.29 0.30 2.86
CA GLY A 186 55.75 1.70 2.79
C GLY A 186 55.84 2.27 1.37
N ASP A 187 55.29 1.57 0.38
CA ASP A 187 55.40 1.90 -1.04
C ASP A 187 54.02 1.91 -1.71
N GLY A 188 53.59 3.11 -2.11
CA GLY A 188 52.30 3.35 -2.77
C GLY A 188 52.19 2.68 -4.14
N TRP A 189 53.30 2.50 -4.87
CA TRP A 189 53.30 1.85 -6.19
C TRP A 189 52.98 0.36 -6.06
N GLN A 190 53.62 -0.32 -5.11
CA GLN A 190 53.34 -1.73 -4.82
C GLN A 190 51.95 -1.94 -4.23
N ALA A 191 51.46 -0.99 -3.41
CA ALA A 191 50.11 -1.05 -2.86
C ALA A 191 49.03 -1.01 -3.96
N GLY A 192 49.22 -0.15 -4.97
CA GLY A 192 48.31 -0.02 -6.11
C GLY A 192 48.47 -1.09 -7.20
N PHE A 193 49.57 -1.85 -7.22
CA PHE A 193 49.90 -2.77 -8.32
C PHE A 193 48.86 -3.90 -8.53
N LEU A 194 48.44 -4.60 -7.47
CA LEU A 194 47.44 -5.67 -7.60
C LEU A 194 46.06 -5.15 -8.05
N PRO A 195 45.53 -4.04 -7.52
CA PRO A 195 44.34 -3.39 -8.07
C PRO A 195 44.38 -3.20 -9.59
N ILE A 196 45.53 -2.77 -10.15
CA ILE A 196 45.69 -2.59 -11.59
C ILE A 196 45.60 -3.92 -12.35
N ILE A 197 46.15 -5.00 -11.80
CA ILE A 197 45.99 -6.34 -12.38
C ILE A 197 44.52 -6.78 -12.35
N ILE A 198 43.83 -6.57 -11.22
CA ILE A 198 42.42 -6.94 -11.05
C ILE A 198 41.53 -6.21 -12.07
N ILE A 199 41.68 -4.90 -12.21
CA ILE A 199 40.90 -4.13 -13.20
C ILE A 199 41.26 -4.50 -14.65
N GLY A 200 42.53 -4.86 -14.90
CA GLY A 200 42.98 -5.38 -16.20
C GLY A 200 42.33 -6.71 -16.56
N CYS A 201 42.33 -7.69 -15.64
CA CYS A 201 41.58 -8.94 -15.77
C CYS A 201 40.08 -8.67 -15.93
N GLY A 202 39.53 -7.73 -15.17
CA GLY A 202 38.17 -7.26 -15.30
C GLY A 202 37.84 -6.74 -16.69
N ALA A 203 38.74 -5.99 -17.33
CA ALA A 203 38.55 -5.50 -18.71
C ALA A 203 38.54 -6.62 -19.74
N VAL A 204 39.29 -7.71 -19.52
CA VAL A 204 39.18 -8.93 -20.34
C VAL A 204 37.79 -9.56 -20.18
N VAL A 205 37.27 -9.63 -18.95
CA VAL A 205 35.89 -10.10 -18.69
C VAL A 205 34.87 -9.21 -19.39
N THR A 206 35.01 -7.89 -19.31
CA THR A 206 34.17 -6.91 -20.04
C THR A 206 34.18 -7.22 -21.55
N LEU A 207 35.35 -7.49 -22.13
CA LEU A 207 35.48 -7.81 -23.55
C LEU A 207 34.78 -9.14 -23.91
N ILE A 208 34.95 -10.19 -23.10
CA ILE A 208 34.27 -11.48 -23.29
C ILE A 208 32.73 -11.29 -23.24
N MET A 209 32.24 -10.52 -22.26
CA MET A 209 30.82 -10.19 -22.15
C MET A 209 30.33 -9.38 -23.36
N ALA A 210 31.13 -8.45 -23.89
CA ALA A 210 30.80 -7.66 -25.07
C ALA A 210 30.62 -8.51 -26.35
N TYR A 211 31.39 -9.60 -26.48
CA TYR A 211 31.23 -10.55 -27.58
C TYR A 211 30.07 -11.54 -27.37
N SER A 212 29.68 -11.78 -26.12
CA SER A 212 28.51 -12.59 -25.78
C SER A 212 27.18 -11.91 -26.14
N ILE A 213 27.17 -10.57 -26.27
CA ILE A 213 26.03 -9.80 -26.77
C ILE A 213 25.88 -10.03 -28.28
N HIS A 214 24.69 -10.47 -28.70
CA HIS A 214 24.40 -10.68 -30.11
C HIS A 214 24.43 -9.36 -30.90
N VAL A 215 24.75 -9.43 -32.19
CA VAL A 215 24.90 -8.24 -33.04
C VAL A 215 23.53 -7.73 -33.44
N ILE A 216 23.22 -6.51 -33.00
CA ILE A 216 22.03 -5.78 -33.45
C ILE A 216 22.46 -4.83 -34.59
N PRO A 217 21.85 -4.94 -35.78
CA PRO A 217 22.19 -4.09 -36.92
C PRO A 217 21.85 -2.61 -36.66
N ALA A 218 22.59 -1.71 -37.32
CA ALA A 218 22.39 -0.27 -37.16
C ALA A 218 21.01 0.16 -37.68
N GLN A 219 20.30 1.01 -36.92
CA GLN A 219 18.93 1.42 -37.23
C GLN A 219 18.86 2.74 -38.03
N SER A 220 19.90 3.56 -38.03
CA SER A 220 19.93 4.89 -38.65
C SER A 220 21.15 5.10 -39.56
N LYS A 221 21.00 5.91 -40.61
CA LYS A 221 22.06 6.33 -41.55
C LYS A 221 22.24 7.86 -41.56
N ARG A 222 22.14 8.52 -40.40
CA ARG A 222 22.28 10.00 -40.33
C ARG A 222 23.75 10.43 -40.58
N PRO A 223 24.02 11.34 -41.53
CA PRO A 223 25.38 11.82 -41.79
C PRO A 223 25.90 12.67 -40.62
N PHE A 224 27.21 12.63 -40.40
CA PHE A 224 27.89 13.48 -39.42
C PHE A 224 27.80 14.95 -39.86
N THR A 225 27.45 15.85 -38.93
CA THR A 225 27.43 17.30 -39.18
C THR A 225 28.20 18.03 -38.07
N LYS A 226 28.94 19.09 -38.40
CA LYS A 226 29.74 19.84 -37.41
C LYS A 226 28.88 20.47 -36.29
N GLY A 227 27.63 20.81 -36.59
CA GLY A 227 26.67 21.33 -35.61
C GLY A 227 26.21 20.32 -34.56
N LEU A 228 26.50 19.02 -34.75
CA LEU A 228 26.20 17.97 -33.80
C LEU A 228 26.99 18.11 -32.49
N LEU A 229 28.21 18.66 -32.52
CA LEU A 229 29.03 18.87 -31.32
C LEU A 229 28.35 19.75 -30.27
N ILE A 230 27.47 20.64 -30.71
CA ILE A 230 26.76 21.58 -29.85
C ILE A 230 25.25 21.27 -29.77
N SER A 231 24.79 20.16 -30.35
CA SER A 231 23.35 19.87 -30.44
C SER A 231 22.71 19.61 -29.07
N HIS A 232 23.46 19.07 -28.10
CA HIS A 232 22.95 18.89 -26.74
C HIS A 232 22.64 20.21 -26.03
N PHE A 233 23.26 21.33 -26.44
CA PHE A 233 22.97 22.64 -25.85
C PHE A 233 21.62 23.13 -26.35
N GLY A 234 21.29 22.86 -27.63
CA GLY A 234 19.96 23.07 -28.17
C GLY A 234 18.90 22.18 -27.50
N GLN A 235 19.22 20.91 -27.26
CA GLN A 235 18.34 19.97 -26.53
C GLN A 235 18.12 20.39 -25.07
N LEU A 236 19.17 20.86 -24.39
CA LEU A 236 19.05 21.47 -23.06
C LEU A 236 18.14 22.71 -23.11
N GLY A 237 18.30 23.56 -24.13
CA GLY A 237 17.40 24.69 -24.36
C GLY A 237 15.93 24.26 -24.52
N GLN A 238 15.67 23.15 -25.21
CA GLN A 238 14.32 22.59 -25.36
C GLN A 238 13.77 22.02 -24.05
N LEU A 239 14.58 21.24 -23.32
CA LEU A 239 14.26 20.71 -21.99
C LEU A 239 13.83 21.85 -21.04
N LEU A 240 14.57 22.96 -21.05
CA LEU A 240 14.32 24.09 -20.16
C LEU A 240 13.09 24.93 -20.57
N LYS A 241 12.50 24.72 -21.74
CA LYS A 241 11.25 25.40 -22.15
C LYS A 241 10.01 24.79 -21.49
N SER A 242 9.97 23.47 -21.35
CA SER A 242 8.84 22.78 -20.72
C SER A 242 8.95 22.89 -19.20
N ARG A 243 7.93 23.46 -18.54
CA ARG A 243 7.97 23.66 -17.08
C ARG A 243 8.06 22.34 -16.30
N PRO A 244 7.26 21.29 -16.56
CA PRO A 244 7.39 20.01 -15.88
C PRO A 244 8.77 19.38 -16.08
N LEU A 245 9.24 19.27 -17.32
CA LEU A 245 10.53 18.65 -17.64
C LEU A 245 11.71 19.43 -17.04
N ARG A 246 11.67 20.77 -17.10
CA ARG A 246 12.69 21.64 -16.50
C ARG A 246 12.82 21.42 -15.00
N LEU A 247 11.71 21.44 -14.27
CA LEU A 247 11.73 21.31 -12.81
C LEU A 247 12.26 19.94 -12.38
N THR A 248 11.83 18.89 -13.07
CA THR A 248 12.28 17.53 -12.82
C THR A 248 13.77 17.34 -13.13
N ALA A 249 14.23 17.87 -14.27
CA ALA A 249 15.65 17.81 -14.65
C ALA A 249 16.55 18.63 -13.72
N LEU A 250 16.10 19.80 -13.25
CA LEU A 250 16.81 20.58 -12.23
C LEU A 250 16.90 19.82 -10.89
N GLY A 251 15.84 19.11 -10.51
CA GLY A 251 15.85 18.23 -9.33
C GLY A 251 16.86 17.10 -9.46
N ILE A 252 16.92 16.43 -10.62
CA ILE A 252 17.89 15.36 -10.88
C ILE A 252 19.32 15.91 -10.88
N ALA A 253 19.54 17.08 -11.49
CA ALA A 253 20.84 17.73 -11.50
C ALA A 253 21.29 18.13 -10.09
N TYR A 254 20.37 18.61 -9.24
CA TYR A 254 20.63 18.89 -7.84
C TYR A 254 21.05 17.62 -7.07
N PHE A 255 20.39 16.48 -7.27
CA PHE A 255 20.80 15.21 -6.66
C PHE A 255 22.26 14.85 -7.00
N TRP A 256 22.62 14.89 -8.29
CA TRP A 256 23.97 14.56 -8.74
C TRP A 256 25.01 15.57 -8.23
N ALA A 257 24.69 16.86 -8.24
CA ALA A 257 25.53 17.91 -7.68
C ALA A 257 25.73 17.75 -6.17
N PHE A 258 24.68 17.44 -5.41
CA PHE A 258 24.75 17.18 -3.97
C PHE A 258 25.64 15.98 -3.69
N GLY A 259 25.47 14.86 -4.41
CA GLY A 259 26.32 13.67 -4.26
C GLY A 259 27.79 13.95 -4.57
N ALA A 260 28.08 14.69 -5.66
CA ALA A 260 29.44 15.11 -6.00
C ALA A 260 30.05 16.02 -4.93
N PHE A 261 29.26 16.95 -4.37
CA PHE A 261 29.68 17.81 -3.28
C PHE A 261 30.02 17.01 -2.02
N VAL A 262 29.12 16.13 -1.57
CA VAL A 262 29.32 15.25 -0.40
C VAL A 262 30.56 14.37 -0.58
N GLN A 263 30.76 13.83 -1.79
CA GLN A 263 31.96 13.06 -2.11
C GLN A 263 33.23 13.89 -1.91
N MET A 264 33.29 15.11 -2.46
CA MET A 264 34.46 15.98 -2.31
C MET A 264 34.71 16.38 -0.85
N VAL A 265 33.66 16.71 -0.10
CA VAL A 265 33.78 17.06 1.34
C VAL A 265 34.29 15.86 2.14
N SER A 266 33.83 14.65 1.83
CA SER A 266 34.27 13.43 2.53
C SER A 266 35.76 13.16 2.32
N VAL A 267 36.28 13.40 1.11
CA VAL A 267 37.71 13.31 0.83
C VAL A 267 38.50 14.35 1.63
N THR A 268 37.99 15.58 1.74
CA THR A 268 38.61 16.62 2.60
C THR A 268 38.63 16.17 4.06
N ILE A 269 37.56 15.57 4.59
CA ILE A 269 37.55 15.06 5.98
C ILE A 269 38.58 13.95 6.17
N SER A 270 38.62 12.94 5.29
CA SER A 270 39.61 11.86 5.39
C SER A 270 41.03 12.41 5.33
N LYS A 271 41.25 13.45 4.52
CA LYS A 271 42.54 14.12 4.44
C LYS A 271 42.89 14.86 5.73
N ASP A 272 41.97 15.64 6.28
CA ASP A 272 42.19 16.38 7.52
C ASP A 272 42.50 15.45 8.72
N LEU A 273 41.99 14.21 8.69
CA LEU A 273 42.23 13.20 9.72
C LEU A 273 43.53 12.41 9.50
N TYR A 274 43.89 12.12 8.25
CA TYR A 274 44.90 11.11 7.88
C TYR A 274 45.84 11.62 6.77
N ASP A 275 46.25 12.89 6.80
CA ASP A 275 47.05 13.51 5.74
C ASP A 275 48.37 12.75 5.48
N GLY A 276 48.44 12.02 4.38
CA GLY A 276 49.59 11.18 4.02
C GLY A 276 49.68 9.83 4.75
N ASP A 277 48.73 9.50 5.63
CA ASP A 277 48.64 8.20 6.31
C ASP A 277 47.93 7.17 5.42
N SER A 278 48.38 5.91 5.47
CA SER A 278 47.80 4.75 4.80
C SER A 278 46.29 4.66 4.98
N TYR A 279 45.79 5.04 6.16
CA TYR A 279 44.39 4.89 6.56
C TYR A 279 43.43 5.86 5.86
N PHE A 280 43.95 6.91 5.20
CA PHE A 280 43.17 7.83 4.38
C PHE A 280 42.21 7.11 3.41
N ALA A 281 42.71 6.09 2.70
CA ALA A 281 41.92 5.37 1.69
C ALA A 281 40.78 4.54 2.33
N THR A 282 41.02 3.97 3.51
CA THR A 282 40.01 3.21 4.27
C THR A 282 38.95 4.14 4.86
N SER A 283 39.36 5.26 5.46
CA SER A 283 38.46 6.30 5.96
C SER A 283 37.51 6.78 4.85
N GLN A 284 38.06 7.17 3.70
CA GLN A 284 37.29 7.62 2.55
C GLN A 284 36.29 6.55 2.08
N SER A 285 36.71 5.29 2.08
CA SER A 285 35.88 4.16 1.64
C SER A 285 34.71 3.90 2.58
N TRP A 286 34.91 4.01 3.89
CA TRP A 286 33.81 3.88 4.85
C TRP A 286 32.79 4.99 4.73
N MET A 287 33.24 6.23 4.52
CA MET A 287 32.35 7.37 4.32
C MET A 287 31.50 7.20 3.06
N MET A 288 32.12 6.74 1.95
CA MET A 288 31.39 6.46 0.72
C MET A 288 30.48 5.23 0.83
N CYS A 289 30.87 4.23 1.62
CA CYS A 289 30.02 3.09 1.95
C CYS A 289 28.76 3.54 2.70
N ALA A 290 28.91 4.43 3.69
CA ALA A 290 27.78 4.99 4.42
C ALA A 290 26.85 5.78 3.49
N ALA A 291 27.37 6.80 2.79
CA ALA A 291 26.58 7.62 1.86
C ALA A 291 25.91 6.76 0.76
N GLY A 292 26.69 5.91 0.09
CA GLY A 292 26.22 5.07 -1.00
C GLY A 292 25.30 3.93 -0.57
N GLY A 293 25.53 3.34 0.60
CA GLY A 293 24.62 2.37 1.22
C GLY A 293 23.28 2.99 1.56
N GLY A 294 23.29 4.24 2.05
CA GLY A 294 22.09 5.06 2.21
C GLY A 294 21.33 5.23 0.88
N ILE A 295 22.03 5.60 -0.20
CA ILE A 295 21.43 5.72 -1.55
C ILE A 295 20.84 4.37 -2.00
N ALA A 296 21.55 3.26 -1.81
CA ALA A 296 21.09 1.94 -2.22
C ALA A 296 19.80 1.54 -1.48
N LEU A 297 19.80 1.64 -0.14
CA LEU A 297 18.64 1.32 0.69
C LEU A 297 17.45 2.24 0.37
N GLY A 298 17.69 3.55 0.28
CA GLY A 298 16.67 4.52 -0.08
C GLY A 298 16.11 4.30 -1.50
N SER A 299 16.94 3.83 -2.43
CA SER A 299 16.49 3.53 -3.81
C SER A 299 15.61 2.29 -3.85
N ILE A 300 15.93 1.24 -3.08
CA ILE A 300 15.11 0.02 -2.96
C ILE A 300 13.74 0.37 -2.36
N LEU A 301 13.72 1.05 -1.21
CA LEU A 301 12.47 1.45 -0.56
C LEU A 301 11.66 2.43 -1.42
N GLY A 302 12.33 3.41 -2.03
CA GLY A 302 11.70 4.33 -2.97
C GLY A 302 11.06 3.59 -4.15
N ALA A 303 11.75 2.62 -4.74
CA ALA A 303 11.20 1.79 -5.82
C ALA A 303 10.01 0.93 -5.36
N MET A 304 10.06 0.36 -4.14
CA MET A 304 8.94 -0.40 -3.56
C MET A 304 7.70 0.47 -3.36
N ILE A 305 7.87 1.72 -2.88
CA ILE A 305 6.77 2.68 -2.70
C ILE A 305 6.18 3.08 -4.07
N ASN A 306 7.03 3.32 -5.07
CA ASN A 306 6.63 3.72 -6.42
C ASN A 306 6.18 2.56 -7.33
N LYS A 307 5.98 1.34 -6.80
CA LYS A 307 5.73 0.13 -7.61
C LYS A 307 4.46 0.20 -8.46
N ARG A 308 3.40 0.85 -7.99
CA ARG A 308 2.10 0.92 -8.67
C ARG A 308 1.88 2.25 -9.39
N HIS A 309 2.38 3.35 -8.83
CA HIS A 309 2.26 4.70 -9.36
C HIS A 309 3.41 5.57 -8.86
N ILE A 310 3.70 6.65 -9.57
CA ILE A 310 4.79 7.57 -9.23
C ILE A 310 4.36 8.49 -8.08
N GLU A 311 4.87 8.22 -6.89
CA GLU A 311 4.62 8.94 -5.65
C GLU A 311 5.60 10.12 -5.47
N LEU A 312 5.31 11.23 -6.17
CA LEU A 312 6.07 12.48 -6.05
C LEU A 312 6.07 13.09 -4.63
N GLY A 313 5.18 12.62 -3.74
CA GLY A 313 5.15 13.00 -2.33
C GLY A 313 6.41 12.58 -1.57
N LEU A 314 7.18 11.64 -2.10
CA LEU A 314 8.43 11.18 -1.49
C LEU A 314 9.54 12.25 -1.60
N ASN A 315 9.50 13.16 -2.58
CA ASN A 315 10.57 14.14 -2.78
C ASN A 315 10.70 15.16 -1.62
N PRO A 316 9.60 15.80 -1.15
CA PRO A 316 9.66 16.61 0.06
C PRO A 316 10.23 15.87 1.27
N LEU A 317 9.86 14.59 1.45
CA LEU A 317 10.38 13.76 2.54
C LEU A 317 11.88 13.52 2.37
N GLY A 318 12.33 13.17 1.16
CA GLY A 318 13.75 13.04 0.83
C GLY A 318 14.54 14.30 1.13
N GLY A 319 14.01 15.47 0.76
CA GLY A 319 14.62 16.77 1.05
C GLY A 319 14.74 17.09 2.55
N ILE A 320 13.70 16.78 3.34
CA ILE A 320 13.75 16.92 4.82
C ILE A 320 14.84 16.02 5.41
N ILE A 321 14.91 14.75 4.96
CA ILE A 321 15.92 13.80 5.43
C ILE A 321 17.31 14.28 5.04
N MET A 322 17.53 14.70 3.78
CA MET A 322 18.81 15.26 3.33
C MET A 322 19.25 16.44 4.17
N MET A 323 18.33 17.38 4.46
CA MET A 323 18.58 18.53 5.32
C MET A 323 19.00 18.12 6.72
N ALA A 324 18.16 17.32 7.40
CA ALA A 324 18.40 16.92 8.78
C ALA A 324 19.69 16.08 8.92
N ALA A 325 19.91 15.17 7.98
CA ALA A 325 21.10 14.34 7.94
C ALA A 325 22.37 15.15 7.66
N SER A 326 22.33 16.14 6.76
CA SER A 326 23.49 17.01 6.49
C SER A 326 23.87 17.87 7.69
N ILE A 327 22.86 18.36 8.44
CA ILE A 327 23.08 19.03 9.74
C ILE A 327 23.69 18.02 10.73
N GLY A 328 23.16 16.81 10.80
CA GLY A 328 23.69 15.74 11.64
C GLY A 328 25.18 15.46 11.38
N VAL A 329 25.58 15.36 10.11
CA VAL A 329 26.99 15.18 9.71
C VAL A 329 27.85 16.37 10.19
N ALA A 330 27.34 17.60 10.09
CA ALA A 330 28.08 18.80 10.49
C ALA A 330 28.34 18.92 12.01
N PHE A 331 27.52 18.27 12.84
CA PHE A 331 27.62 18.35 14.32
C PHE A 331 28.05 17.05 15.00
N THR A 332 28.26 15.98 14.23
CA THR A 332 28.78 14.71 14.75
C THR A 332 30.30 14.66 14.61
N VAL A 333 30.95 13.92 15.51
CA VAL A 333 32.40 13.71 15.44
C VAL A 333 32.70 12.82 14.24
N PRO A 334 33.63 13.20 13.34
CA PRO A 334 34.03 12.36 12.21
C PRO A 334 34.38 10.94 12.64
N GLU A 335 34.01 9.96 11.81
CA GLU A 335 34.18 8.51 12.04
C GLU A 335 33.42 7.91 13.25
N SER A 336 32.63 8.69 13.99
CA SER A 336 31.70 8.13 14.97
C SER A 336 30.56 7.35 14.31
N ALA A 337 29.91 6.44 15.05
CA ALA A 337 28.74 5.72 14.56
C ALA A 337 27.62 6.68 14.12
N LEU A 338 27.40 7.77 14.88
CA LEU A 338 26.41 8.81 14.54
C LEU A 338 26.77 9.55 13.25
N PHE A 339 28.06 9.78 13.00
CA PHE A 339 28.54 10.40 11.77
C PHE A 339 28.24 9.52 10.54
N TYR A 340 28.55 8.23 10.61
CA TYR A 340 28.23 7.30 9.52
C TYR A 340 26.72 7.14 9.32
N MET A 341 25.93 7.08 10.39
CA MET A 341 24.46 7.06 10.30
C MET A 341 23.91 8.34 9.66
N ALA A 342 24.43 9.52 10.04
CA ALA A 342 24.04 10.78 9.43
C ALA A 342 24.42 10.82 7.95
N LEU A 343 25.63 10.36 7.59
CA LEU A 343 26.08 10.31 6.21
C LEU A 343 25.24 9.34 5.36
N ALA A 344 24.89 8.17 5.91
CA ALA A 344 23.93 7.26 5.30
C ALA A 344 22.54 7.90 5.16
N GLY A 345 22.11 8.67 6.16
CA GLY A 345 20.88 9.48 6.09
C GLY A 345 20.89 10.47 4.93
N THR A 346 22.02 11.13 4.64
CA THR A 346 22.11 12.05 3.49
C THR A 346 21.88 11.32 2.17
N GLY A 347 22.48 10.14 2.00
CA GLY A 347 22.31 9.30 0.82
C GLY A 347 20.89 8.74 0.69
N PHE A 348 20.30 8.32 1.81
CA PHE A 348 18.93 7.83 1.87
C PHE A 348 17.92 8.89 1.45
N GLY A 349 18.03 10.10 2.02
CA GLY A 349 17.19 11.24 1.65
C GLY A 349 17.37 11.61 0.16
N ALA A 350 18.61 11.58 -0.33
CA ALA A 350 18.92 11.85 -1.72
C ALA A 350 18.25 10.86 -2.68
N ALA A 351 18.20 9.57 -2.31
CA ALA A 351 17.48 8.56 -3.09
C ALA A 351 15.95 8.78 -3.08
N PHE A 352 15.37 9.10 -1.92
CA PHE A 352 13.93 9.43 -1.81
C PHE A 352 13.55 10.66 -2.61
N PHE A 353 14.48 11.61 -2.75
CA PHE A 353 14.33 12.77 -3.63
C PHE A 353 14.44 12.40 -5.12
N PHE A 354 15.44 11.59 -5.48
CA PHE A 354 15.80 11.29 -6.86
C PHE A 354 14.89 10.26 -7.55
N VAL A 355 14.50 9.17 -6.88
CA VAL A 355 13.79 8.05 -7.51
C VAL A 355 12.46 8.48 -8.17
N PRO A 356 11.56 9.23 -7.49
CA PRO A 356 10.27 9.57 -8.07
C PRO A 356 10.39 10.61 -9.19
N ILE A 357 11.27 11.61 -9.07
CA ILE A 357 11.49 12.59 -10.15
C ILE A 357 12.15 11.95 -11.37
N ASN A 358 13.06 11.00 -11.17
CA ASN A 358 13.70 10.32 -12.29
C ASN A 358 12.73 9.39 -13.02
N ALA A 359 11.78 8.78 -12.32
CA ALA A 359 10.67 8.05 -12.92
C ALA A 359 9.73 9.01 -13.67
N PHE A 360 9.33 10.11 -13.03
CA PHE A 360 8.43 11.11 -13.59
C PHE A 360 8.99 11.77 -14.86
N LEU A 361 10.29 12.10 -14.90
CA LEU A 361 10.91 12.66 -16.10
C LEU A 361 10.77 11.71 -17.29
N GLN A 362 10.91 10.41 -17.07
CA GLN A 362 10.86 9.40 -18.11
C GLN A 362 9.44 9.09 -18.59
N ASP A 363 8.46 9.22 -17.70
CA ASP A 363 7.04 8.99 -17.96
C ASP A 363 6.42 10.14 -18.77
N GLU A 364 6.76 11.39 -18.43
CA GLU A 364 6.28 12.61 -19.11
C GLU A 364 6.93 12.87 -20.48
N CYS A 365 7.94 12.10 -20.86
CA CYS A 365 8.60 12.28 -22.15
C CYS A 365 7.80 11.64 -23.28
N ASP A 366 7.52 12.40 -24.34
CA ASP A 366 7.09 11.83 -25.62
C ASP A 366 8.09 10.75 -26.06
N PRO A 367 7.63 9.53 -26.43
CA PRO A 367 8.51 8.42 -26.81
C PRO A 367 9.53 8.77 -27.89
N ASP A 368 9.15 9.65 -28.82
CA ASP A 368 9.98 10.09 -29.96
C ASP A 368 11.02 11.16 -29.58
N GLN A 369 10.81 11.90 -28.49
CA GLN A 369 11.72 12.98 -28.03
C GLN A 369 12.49 12.60 -26.76
N ARG A 370 12.15 11.49 -26.12
CA ARG A 370 12.77 11.00 -24.88
C ARG A 370 14.28 10.97 -24.94
N GLY A 371 14.88 10.49 -26.04
CA GLY A 371 16.33 10.47 -26.21
C GLY A 371 16.98 11.86 -26.16
N ASN A 372 16.36 12.85 -26.80
CA ASN A 372 16.83 14.24 -26.79
C ASN A 372 16.70 14.88 -25.41
N ILE A 373 15.56 14.65 -24.73
CA ILE A 373 15.28 15.18 -23.39
C ILE A 373 16.26 14.57 -22.37
N LEU A 374 16.50 13.26 -22.44
CA LEU A 374 17.47 12.57 -21.59
C LEU A 374 18.91 13.03 -21.86
N ALA A 375 19.28 13.30 -23.11
CA ALA A 375 20.59 13.85 -23.45
C ALA A 375 20.78 15.27 -22.88
N GLY A 376 19.76 16.13 -22.99
CA GLY A 376 19.76 17.46 -22.36
C GLY A 376 19.86 17.39 -20.83
N SER A 377 19.12 16.47 -20.21
CA SER A 377 19.21 16.24 -18.76
C SER A 377 20.59 15.71 -18.34
N ALA A 378 21.18 14.79 -19.09
CA ALA A 378 22.51 14.26 -18.80
C ALA A 378 23.58 15.36 -18.84
N LEU A 379 23.53 16.26 -19.83
CA LEU A 379 24.40 17.43 -19.89
C LEU A 379 24.23 18.32 -18.67
N LEU A 380 22.98 18.64 -18.28
CA LEU A 380 22.70 19.44 -17.10
C LEU A 380 23.26 18.80 -15.83
N ASN A 381 23.16 17.48 -15.69
CA ASN A 381 23.73 16.75 -14.55
C ASN A 381 25.26 16.87 -14.51
N CYS A 382 25.94 16.71 -15.65
CA CYS A 382 27.39 16.88 -15.73
C CYS A 382 27.84 18.30 -15.40
N LEU A 383 27.13 19.32 -15.91
CA LEU A 383 27.40 20.72 -15.60
C LEU A 383 27.18 21.02 -14.11
N ALA A 384 26.11 20.48 -13.51
CA ALA A 384 25.81 20.67 -12.09
C ALA A 384 26.86 19.98 -11.19
N MET A 385 27.29 18.76 -11.53
CA MET A 385 28.39 18.08 -10.84
C MET A 385 29.71 18.84 -10.96
N ALA A 386 30.07 19.33 -12.15
CA ALA A 386 31.27 20.12 -12.34
C ALA A 386 31.22 21.42 -11.52
N GLY A 387 30.06 22.09 -11.52
CA GLY A 387 29.81 23.26 -10.68
C GLY A 387 29.97 22.97 -9.18
N ALA A 388 29.48 21.81 -8.70
CA ALA A 388 29.64 21.39 -7.32
C ALA A 388 31.10 21.13 -6.93
N VAL A 389 31.88 20.48 -7.81
CA VAL A 389 33.32 20.24 -7.61
C VAL A 389 34.09 21.57 -7.56
N ILE A 390 33.80 22.49 -8.48
CA ILE A 390 34.43 23.82 -8.52
C ILE A 390 34.05 24.63 -7.27
N LEU A 391 32.77 24.63 -6.89
CA LEU A 391 32.31 25.31 -5.68
C LEU A 391 33.06 24.77 -4.46
N GLN A 392 33.17 23.45 -4.32
CA GLN A 392 33.89 22.84 -3.21
C GLN A 392 35.38 23.23 -3.20
N ALA A 393 36.04 23.24 -4.37
CA ALA A 393 37.43 23.70 -4.49
C ALA A 393 37.62 25.16 -4.03
N VAL A 394 36.67 26.04 -4.38
CA VAL A 394 36.66 27.45 -3.96
C VAL A 394 36.47 27.56 -2.44
N LEU A 395 35.57 26.77 -1.85
CA LEU A 395 35.32 26.76 -0.41
C LEU A 395 36.55 26.29 0.37
N VAL A 396 37.22 25.22 -0.09
CA VAL A 396 38.48 24.75 0.51
C VAL A 396 39.55 25.84 0.42
N LYS A 397 39.70 26.49 -0.74
CA LYS A 397 40.66 27.60 -0.91
C LYS A 397 40.33 28.80 -0.02
N ALA A 398 39.05 29.03 0.28
CA ALA A 398 38.59 30.06 1.21
C ALA A 398 38.74 29.67 2.69
N GLY A 399 39.26 28.48 3.01
CA GLY A 399 39.45 28.00 4.38
C GLY A 399 38.17 27.55 5.08
N TRP A 400 37.10 27.25 4.33
CA TRP A 400 35.84 26.79 4.92
C TRP A 400 35.97 25.33 5.36
N THR A 401 35.75 25.07 6.65
CA THR A 401 35.84 23.72 7.22
C THR A 401 34.77 22.78 6.66
N PRO A 402 34.98 21.45 6.67
CA PRO A 402 33.97 20.49 6.21
C PRO A 402 32.61 20.64 6.90
N LYS A 403 32.61 21.03 8.18
CA LYS A 403 31.40 21.38 8.94
C LYS A 403 30.59 22.48 8.25
N VAL A 404 31.23 23.59 7.89
CA VAL A 404 30.55 24.72 7.22
C VAL A 404 30.08 24.31 5.83
N GLN A 405 30.85 23.47 5.12
CA GLN A 405 30.47 22.94 3.81
C GLN A 405 29.19 22.08 3.90
N PHE A 406 29.06 21.20 4.90
CA PHE A 406 27.82 20.44 5.14
C PHE A 406 26.64 21.32 5.58
N LEU A 407 26.87 22.39 6.36
CA LEU A 407 25.83 23.36 6.69
C LEU A 407 25.35 24.13 5.46
N LEU A 408 26.25 24.48 4.52
CA LEU A 408 25.88 25.06 3.24
C LEU A 408 25.03 24.09 2.41
N ALA A 409 25.43 22.82 2.34
CA ALA A 409 24.66 21.79 1.66
C ALA A 409 23.27 21.61 2.30
N ALA A 410 23.18 21.66 3.63
CA ALA A 410 21.91 21.65 4.35
C ALA A 410 21.05 22.86 4.01
N ALA A 411 21.62 24.08 4.00
CA ALA A 411 20.91 25.32 3.67
C ALA A 411 20.34 25.30 2.24
N VAL A 412 21.11 24.82 1.27
CA VAL A 412 20.61 24.60 -0.11
C VAL A 412 19.46 23.58 -0.10
N SER A 413 19.60 22.49 0.67
CA SER A 413 18.56 21.48 0.83
C SER A 413 17.28 22.06 1.45
N VAL A 414 17.37 22.99 2.40
CA VAL A 414 16.20 23.72 2.94
C VAL A 414 15.47 24.46 1.83
N GLY A 415 16.20 25.26 1.04
CA GLY A 415 15.63 26.06 -0.04
C GLY A 415 14.93 25.20 -1.10
N VAL A 416 15.59 24.12 -1.54
CA VAL A 416 15.03 23.15 -2.48
C VAL A 416 13.80 22.47 -1.89
N THR A 417 13.88 21.97 -0.65
CA THR A 417 12.77 21.27 0.02
C THR A 417 11.55 22.18 0.17
N PHE A 418 11.76 23.42 0.61
CA PHE A 418 10.69 24.41 0.74
C PHE A 418 10.02 24.71 -0.61
N TYR A 419 10.82 24.86 -1.66
CA TYR A 419 10.30 25.04 -3.02
C TYR A 419 9.48 23.85 -3.49
N VAL A 420 9.97 22.62 -3.27
CA VAL A 420 9.29 21.37 -3.64
C VAL A 420 8.01 21.16 -2.82
N MET A 421 8.00 21.48 -1.54
CA MET A 421 6.79 21.45 -0.71
C MET A 421 5.70 22.40 -1.22
N ARG A 422 6.09 23.59 -1.71
CA ARG A 422 5.15 24.53 -2.34
C ARG A 422 4.67 24.06 -3.71
N LEU A 423 5.50 23.31 -4.44
CA LEU A 423 5.17 22.76 -5.75
C LEU A 423 4.25 21.54 -5.65
N LEU A 424 4.47 20.67 -4.65
CA LEU A 424 3.82 19.36 -4.51
C LEU A 424 3.04 19.17 -3.19
N PRO A 425 2.24 20.15 -2.72
CA PRO A 425 1.53 20.02 -1.45
C PRO A 425 0.51 18.87 -1.49
N ARG A 426 -0.10 18.63 -2.66
CA ARG A 426 -1.07 17.54 -2.84
C ARG A 426 -0.44 16.17 -2.73
N ALA A 427 0.66 15.94 -3.43
CA ALA A 427 1.34 14.66 -3.43
C ALA A 427 1.88 14.31 -2.03
N PHE A 428 2.45 15.30 -1.32
CA PHE A 428 2.96 15.10 0.03
C PHE A 428 1.86 14.75 1.05
N VAL A 429 0.77 15.50 1.06
CA VAL A 429 -0.35 15.25 1.99
C VAL A 429 -1.04 13.91 1.68
N LYS A 430 -1.26 13.59 0.40
CA LYS A 430 -1.80 12.28 -0.01
C LYS A 430 -0.90 11.15 0.49
N MET A 431 0.42 11.24 0.27
CA MET A 431 1.37 10.23 0.74
C MET A 431 1.31 10.04 2.25
N LEU A 432 1.29 11.12 3.04
CA LEU A 432 1.19 11.03 4.51
C LEU A 432 -0.14 10.40 4.95
N ALA A 433 -1.25 10.82 4.34
CA ALA A 433 -2.58 10.30 4.65
C ALA A 433 -2.68 8.79 4.35
N PHE A 434 -2.22 8.34 3.18
CA PHE A 434 -2.24 6.93 2.80
C PHE A 434 -1.24 6.09 3.61
N SER A 435 -0.09 6.65 3.98
CA SER A 435 0.87 5.97 4.86
C SER A 435 0.28 5.76 6.25
N ALA A 436 -0.37 6.79 6.83
CA ALA A 436 -1.08 6.66 8.09
C ALA A 436 -2.24 5.65 7.97
N LEU A 437 -3.00 5.71 6.87
CA LEU A 437 -4.09 4.77 6.62
C LEU A 437 -3.59 3.32 6.64
N ARG A 438 -2.49 3.01 5.94
CA ARG A 438 -1.89 1.66 5.92
C ARG A 438 -1.31 1.23 7.27
N ALA A 439 -0.86 2.16 8.10
CA ALA A 439 -0.35 1.85 9.43
C ALA A 439 -1.48 1.49 10.42
N PHE A 440 -2.63 2.17 10.32
CA PHE A 440 -3.75 1.97 11.24
C PHE A 440 -4.84 1.03 10.70
N TYR A 441 -4.90 0.80 9.39
CA TYR A 441 -5.93 -0.01 8.74
C TYR A 441 -5.32 -1.04 7.79
N ARG A 442 -5.80 -2.27 7.90
CA ARG A 442 -5.49 -3.35 6.95
C ARG A 442 -6.65 -3.43 5.95
N ILE A 443 -6.43 -2.89 4.76
CA ILE A 443 -7.43 -2.87 3.68
C ILE A 443 -7.28 -4.14 2.86
N GLU A 444 -8.32 -4.97 2.85
CA GLU A 444 -8.48 -6.10 1.95
C GLU A 444 -9.45 -5.72 0.82
N THR A 445 -9.01 -5.86 -0.41
CA THR A 445 -9.82 -5.54 -1.60
C THR A 445 -10.28 -6.83 -2.26
N ILE A 446 -11.59 -6.97 -2.42
CA ILE A 446 -12.25 -8.15 -2.99
C ILE A 446 -12.81 -7.76 -4.36
N HIS A 447 -12.49 -8.58 -5.37
CA HIS A 447 -12.84 -8.40 -6.79
C HIS A 447 -12.42 -7.04 -7.42
N PRO A 448 -11.20 -6.53 -7.19
CA PRO A 448 -10.76 -5.27 -7.82
C PRO A 448 -10.77 -5.31 -9.35
N ASP A 449 -10.66 -6.50 -9.94
CA ASP A 449 -10.67 -6.79 -11.37
C ASP A 449 -12.01 -6.50 -12.05
N ARG A 450 -13.13 -6.46 -11.30
CA ARG A 450 -14.45 -6.08 -11.84
C ARG A 450 -14.54 -4.61 -12.23
N MET A 451 -13.63 -3.77 -11.75
CA MET A 451 -13.61 -2.35 -12.10
C MET A 451 -13.20 -2.17 -13.58
N PRO A 452 -14.05 -1.57 -14.43
CA PRO A 452 -13.70 -1.34 -15.84
C PRO A 452 -12.43 -0.50 -15.99
N GLU A 453 -11.50 -0.94 -16.85
CA GLU A 453 -10.22 -0.25 -17.07
C GLU A 453 -10.38 1.15 -17.69
N LYS A 454 -11.40 1.33 -18.52
CA LYS A 454 -11.67 2.57 -19.29
C LYS A 454 -13.14 2.97 -19.20
N GLY A 455 -13.42 4.22 -19.57
CA GLY A 455 -14.77 4.79 -19.54
C GLY A 455 -15.17 5.36 -18.18
N GLY A 456 -16.27 6.12 -18.17
CA GLY A 456 -16.82 6.74 -16.96
C GLY A 456 -17.55 5.72 -16.10
N VAL A 457 -17.33 5.76 -14.78
CA VAL A 457 -17.98 4.86 -13.83
C VAL A 457 -18.55 5.65 -12.66
N LEU A 458 -19.80 5.35 -12.29
CA LEU A 458 -20.45 5.87 -11.10
C LEU A 458 -20.34 4.82 -9.97
N LEU A 459 -19.44 5.07 -9.03
CA LEU A 459 -19.29 4.25 -7.82
C LEU A 459 -20.41 4.55 -6.82
N THR A 460 -21.10 3.51 -6.35
CA THR A 460 -22.23 3.61 -5.41
C THR A 460 -21.99 2.74 -4.16
N PRO A 461 -21.20 3.22 -3.19
CA PRO A 461 -20.94 2.50 -1.95
C PRO A 461 -21.93 2.81 -0.82
N ASN A 462 -22.03 1.92 0.17
CA ASN A 462 -22.67 2.24 1.45
C ASN A 462 -21.88 3.32 2.22
N HIS A 463 -22.54 4.09 3.09
CA HIS A 463 -21.91 5.22 3.78
C HIS A 463 -21.92 5.07 5.31
N VAL A 464 -20.82 4.57 5.89
CA VAL A 464 -20.73 4.17 7.30
C VAL A 464 -19.69 4.95 8.12
N SER A 465 -18.70 5.59 7.49
CA SER A 465 -17.67 6.35 8.19
C SER A 465 -17.21 7.61 7.44
N TYR A 466 -16.70 8.61 8.16
CA TYR A 466 -15.97 9.72 7.54
C TYR A 466 -14.70 9.28 6.80
N LEU A 467 -14.19 8.07 7.08
CA LEU A 467 -13.01 7.51 6.43
C LEU A 467 -13.33 6.82 5.09
N ASP A 468 -14.61 6.63 4.74
CA ASP A 468 -15.05 5.88 3.56
C ASP A 468 -14.35 6.37 2.29
N ALA A 469 -14.28 7.69 2.07
CA ALA A 469 -13.64 8.25 0.89
C ALA A 469 -12.13 7.94 0.80
N LEU A 470 -11.41 7.98 1.92
CA LEU A 470 -9.98 7.67 1.95
C LEU A 470 -9.71 6.18 1.73
N ILE A 471 -10.54 5.31 2.32
CA ILE A 471 -10.46 3.85 2.14
C ILE A 471 -10.78 3.49 0.70
N LEU A 472 -11.84 4.04 0.12
CA LEU A 472 -12.21 3.83 -1.28
C LEU A 472 -11.11 4.30 -2.23
N THR A 473 -10.48 5.45 -1.95
CA THR A 473 -9.35 5.91 -2.76
C THR A 473 -8.15 4.98 -2.67
N ALA A 474 -7.91 4.36 -1.50
CA ALA A 474 -6.82 3.41 -1.30
C ALA A 474 -7.09 2.02 -1.90
N ALA A 475 -8.35 1.59 -1.92
CA ALA A 475 -8.78 0.29 -2.41
C ALA A 475 -9.09 0.28 -3.91
N SER A 476 -9.53 1.40 -4.48
CA SER A 476 -9.92 1.50 -5.88
C SER A 476 -8.73 1.37 -6.83
N PRO A 477 -8.83 0.55 -7.89
CA PRO A 477 -7.81 0.48 -8.95
C PRO A 477 -7.67 1.77 -9.75
N ARG A 478 -8.74 2.59 -9.81
CA ARG A 478 -8.80 3.85 -10.56
C ARG A 478 -8.98 5.05 -9.63
N PRO A 479 -8.43 6.24 -9.95
CA PRO A 479 -8.63 7.44 -9.15
C PRO A 479 -10.10 7.81 -9.03
N VAL A 480 -10.59 7.91 -7.79
CA VAL A 480 -12.00 8.21 -7.47
C VAL A 480 -12.19 9.69 -7.12
N ARG A 481 -13.22 10.32 -7.71
CA ARG A 481 -13.64 11.69 -7.40
C ARG A 481 -14.92 11.65 -6.58
N PHE A 482 -14.92 12.23 -5.39
CA PHE A 482 -16.10 12.22 -4.50
C PHE A 482 -16.95 13.47 -4.68
N LEU A 483 -18.26 13.31 -4.74
CA LEU A 483 -19.20 14.42 -4.66
C LEU A 483 -19.23 14.95 -3.21
N MET A 484 -19.05 16.25 -3.02
CA MET A 484 -19.08 16.88 -1.70
C MET A 484 -19.87 18.19 -1.73
N VAL A 485 -20.69 18.44 -0.71
CA VAL A 485 -21.50 19.66 -0.61
C VAL A 485 -20.60 20.90 -0.52
N SER A 486 -20.95 21.94 -1.28
CA SER A 486 -20.23 23.21 -1.40
C SER A 486 -19.87 23.86 -0.06
N ASP A 487 -20.76 23.74 0.93
CA ASP A 487 -20.62 24.40 2.24
C ASP A 487 -19.41 23.87 3.03
N TYR A 488 -18.98 22.63 2.77
CA TYR A 488 -17.74 22.09 3.35
C TYR A 488 -16.48 22.72 2.74
N PHE A 489 -16.55 23.25 1.52
CA PHE A 489 -15.43 23.95 0.89
C PHE A 489 -15.21 25.36 1.47
N GLU A 490 -16.23 25.94 2.13
CA GLU A 490 -16.14 27.23 2.79
C GLU A 490 -15.37 27.16 4.12
N LYS A 491 -15.30 25.97 4.73
CA LYS A 491 -14.51 25.73 5.95
C LYS A 491 -13.01 25.74 5.61
N PRO A 492 -12.17 26.52 6.32
CA PRO A 492 -10.78 26.79 5.89
C PRO A 492 -9.86 25.57 5.88
N ILE A 493 -10.05 24.60 6.79
CA ILE A 493 -9.25 23.37 6.84
C ILE A 493 -9.86 22.30 5.93
N VAL A 494 -11.16 22.03 6.11
CA VAL A 494 -11.90 21.00 5.34
C VAL A 494 -11.89 21.32 3.85
N GLY A 495 -12.10 22.57 3.45
CA GLY A 495 -12.06 22.99 2.05
C GLY A 495 -10.68 22.89 1.41
N LYS A 496 -9.59 23.12 2.18
CA LYS A 496 -8.22 22.88 1.70
C LYS A 496 -7.99 21.39 1.45
N VAL A 497 -8.40 20.54 2.39
CA VAL A 497 -8.31 19.06 2.27
C VAL A 497 -9.18 18.55 1.13
N ALA A 498 -10.41 19.02 0.99
CA ALA A 498 -11.30 18.61 -0.11
C ALA A 498 -10.74 18.95 -1.49
N LYS A 499 -10.10 20.13 -1.65
CA LYS A 499 -9.38 20.52 -2.86
C LYS A 499 -8.12 19.68 -3.12
N LEU A 500 -7.58 19.03 -2.09
CA LEU A 500 -6.41 18.14 -2.19
C LEU A 500 -6.80 16.75 -2.75
N PHE A 501 -8.02 16.27 -2.51
CA PHE A 501 -8.52 14.94 -2.90
C PHE A 501 -9.42 14.93 -4.15
N ASP A 502 -9.31 15.94 -5.02
CA ASP A 502 -10.00 16.01 -6.33
C ASP A 502 -11.54 15.78 -6.26
N THR A 503 -12.15 16.31 -5.19
CA THR A 503 -13.59 16.25 -4.95
C THR A 503 -14.37 17.17 -5.90
N VAL A 504 -15.59 16.77 -6.26
CA VAL A 504 -16.51 17.50 -7.14
C VAL A 504 -17.51 18.26 -6.27
N PRO A 505 -17.47 19.60 -6.25
CA PRO A 505 -18.38 20.40 -5.45
C PRO A 505 -19.80 20.33 -6.00
N ILE A 506 -20.78 20.08 -5.12
CA ILE A 506 -22.20 20.08 -5.45
C ILE A 506 -22.98 21.06 -4.57
N SER A 507 -23.96 21.76 -5.12
CA SER A 507 -24.83 22.65 -4.35
C SER A 507 -25.91 21.84 -3.63
N SER A 508 -26.09 22.07 -2.33
CA SER A 508 -27.21 21.54 -1.54
C SER A 508 -28.57 22.15 -1.94
N LYS A 509 -28.56 23.37 -2.50
CA LYS A 509 -29.76 24.15 -2.81
C LYS A 509 -30.33 23.87 -4.20
N ARG A 510 -29.53 23.32 -5.12
CA ARG A 510 -29.92 23.07 -6.52
C ARG A 510 -29.55 21.66 -6.96
N ALA A 511 -30.45 20.71 -6.67
CA ALA A 511 -30.27 19.30 -7.01
C ALA A 511 -30.00 19.04 -8.51
N LYS A 512 -30.62 19.82 -9.41
CA LYS A 512 -30.39 19.72 -10.87
C LYS A 512 -28.96 20.09 -11.27
N ASP A 513 -28.38 21.11 -10.65
CA ASP A 513 -27.01 21.55 -10.96
C ASP A 513 -25.98 20.51 -10.47
N ALA A 514 -26.20 19.94 -9.29
CA ALA A 514 -25.38 18.84 -8.75
C ALA A 514 -25.34 17.62 -9.69
N ILE A 515 -26.51 17.21 -10.21
CA ILE A 515 -26.61 16.09 -11.16
C ILE A 515 -25.86 16.39 -12.46
N GLN A 516 -25.95 17.63 -12.97
CA GLN A 516 -25.25 18.03 -14.19
C GLN A 516 -23.72 17.99 -14.05
N VAL A 517 -23.20 18.54 -12.95
CA VAL A 517 -21.76 18.56 -12.68
C VAL A 517 -21.22 17.14 -12.51
N ALA A 518 -21.94 16.29 -11.76
CA ALA A 518 -21.57 14.89 -11.59
C ALA A 518 -21.59 14.12 -12.92
N ALA A 519 -22.65 14.27 -13.72
CA ALA A 519 -22.77 13.59 -15.01
C ALA A 519 -21.69 14.02 -16.01
N ALA A 520 -21.33 15.31 -16.04
CA ALA A 520 -20.24 15.80 -16.87
C ALA A 520 -18.89 15.18 -16.48
N ALA A 521 -18.58 15.14 -15.18
CA ALA A 521 -17.34 14.55 -14.68
C ALA A 521 -17.23 13.04 -15.03
N VAL A 522 -18.34 12.29 -14.91
CA VAL A 522 -18.35 10.87 -15.31
C VAL A 522 -18.16 10.74 -16.82
N LYS A 523 -18.81 11.58 -17.62
CA LYS A 523 -18.73 11.55 -19.09
C LYS A 523 -17.33 11.85 -19.63
N GLU A 524 -16.49 12.55 -18.88
CA GLU A 524 -15.06 12.74 -19.15
C GLU A 524 -14.22 11.46 -18.98
N GLY A 525 -14.84 10.33 -18.61
CA GLY A 525 -14.15 9.05 -18.40
C GLY A 525 -13.58 8.88 -16.99
N THR A 526 -13.96 9.75 -16.03
CA THR A 526 -13.51 9.65 -14.65
C THR A 526 -14.43 8.77 -13.80
N VAL A 527 -13.87 8.20 -12.73
CA VAL A 527 -14.65 7.45 -11.75
C VAL A 527 -15.17 8.42 -10.70
N VAL A 528 -16.49 8.55 -10.58
CA VAL A 528 -17.14 9.46 -9.62
C VAL A 528 -17.89 8.64 -8.58
N CYS A 529 -17.69 8.95 -7.31
CA CYS A 529 -18.36 8.30 -6.19
C CYS A 529 -19.54 9.14 -5.71
N ILE A 530 -20.70 8.49 -5.60
CA ILE A 530 -21.89 9.01 -4.94
C ILE A 530 -22.36 8.01 -3.88
N PHE A 531 -22.53 8.48 -2.65
CA PHE A 531 -23.16 7.69 -1.60
C PHE A 531 -24.69 7.74 -1.82
N PRO A 532 -25.35 6.63 -2.20
CA PRO A 532 -26.76 6.63 -2.59
C PRO A 532 -27.71 6.92 -1.42
N GLU A 533 -27.28 6.65 -0.18
CA GLU A 533 -28.01 7.00 1.06
C GLU A 533 -28.11 8.54 1.26
N GLY A 534 -27.13 9.29 0.73
CA GLY A 534 -27.05 10.75 0.82
C GLY A 534 -26.73 11.31 2.22
N GLU A 535 -26.71 10.47 3.25
CA GLU A 535 -26.35 10.80 4.64
C GLU A 535 -25.47 9.69 5.22
N LEU A 536 -24.64 10.03 6.21
CA LEU A 536 -23.82 9.06 6.92
C LEU A 536 -24.68 8.20 7.84
N SER A 537 -24.55 6.88 7.76
CA SER A 537 -25.33 5.93 8.55
C SER A 537 -25.18 6.19 10.06
N ARG A 538 -26.30 6.01 10.78
CA ARG A 538 -26.39 6.18 12.25
C ARG A 538 -26.59 4.87 12.99
N SER A 539 -27.04 3.83 12.28
CA SER A 539 -27.26 2.49 12.82
C SER A 539 -26.25 1.46 12.31
N GLY A 540 -25.44 1.81 11.31
CA GLY A 540 -24.49 0.89 10.65
C GLY A 540 -25.12 0.00 9.58
N PHE A 541 -26.45 0.00 9.49
CA PHE A 541 -27.16 -0.69 8.42
C PHE A 541 -27.45 0.25 7.23
N MET A 542 -27.66 -0.32 6.04
CA MET A 542 -27.92 0.44 4.80
C MET A 542 -29.29 1.12 4.81
N GLY A 543 -29.36 2.43 4.60
CA GLY A 543 -30.62 3.18 4.52
C GLY A 543 -31.34 3.06 3.16
N GLU A 544 -32.34 3.92 2.97
CA GLU A 544 -33.04 4.12 1.69
C GLU A 544 -32.09 4.73 0.65
N PHE A 545 -32.15 4.24 -0.60
CA PHE A 545 -31.27 4.71 -1.68
C PHE A 545 -31.99 5.74 -2.56
N LYS A 546 -31.41 6.93 -2.67
CA LYS A 546 -32.03 8.05 -3.37
C LYS A 546 -31.85 7.92 -4.89
N ARG A 547 -32.91 8.25 -5.63
CA ARG A 547 -32.95 8.23 -7.12
C ARG A 547 -31.96 9.18 -7.82
N GLY A 548 -31.27 10.04 -7.07
CA GLY A 548 -30.29 10.98 -7.62
C GLY A 548 -29.15 10.29 -8.40
N MET A 549 -28.71 9.11 -7.96
CA MET A 549 -27.71 8.31 -8.68
C MET A 549 -28.21 7.85 -10.06
N GLU A 550 -29.48 7.44 -10.18
CA GLU A 550 -30.07 6.98 -11.45
C GLU A 550 -30.03 8.09 -12.50
N LEU A 551 -30.38 9.32 -12.09
CA LEU A 551 -30.40 10.49 -12.96
C LEU A 551 -29.01 10.87 -13.46
N ILE A 552 -27.99 10.78 -12.59
CA ILE A 552 -26.59 11.03 -12.96
C ILE A 552 -26.13 9.97 -13.96
N ALA A 553 -26.34 8.69 -13.64
CA ALA A 553 -25.87 7.58 -14.45
C ALA A 553 -26.50 7.59 -15.86
N ARG A 554 -27.82 7.78 -15.95
CA ARG A 554 -28.53 7.85 -17.25
C ARG A 554 -28.12 9.05 -18.08
N LYS A 555 -27.87 10.20 -17.44
CA LYS A 555 -27.43 11.41 -18.14
C LYS A 555 -25.99 11.31 -18.64
N ALA A 556 -25.13 10.61 -17.90
CA ALA A 556 -23.75 10.35 -18.30
C ALA A 556 -23.62 9.20 -19.31
N ASP A 557 -24.66 8.35 -19.44
CA ASP A 557 -24.63 7.07 -20.19
C ASP A 557 -23.43 6.21 -19.77
N CYS A 558 -23.27 6.03 -18.46
CA CYS A 558 -22.11 5.39 -17.84
C CYS A 558 -22.46 4.04 -17.18
N LEU A 559 -21.43 3.35 -16.68
CA LEU A 559 -21.60 2.16 -15.84
C LEU A 559 -21.84 2.56 -14.38
N ILE A 560 -22.70 1.83 -13.68
CA ILE A 560 -22.89 1.91 -12.24
C ILE A 560 -22.13 0.74 -11.60
N GLN A 561 -21.32 1.05 -10.58
CA GLN A 561 -20.49 0.09 -9.87
C GLN A 561 -20.85 0.08 -8.38
N PRO A 562 -21.58 -0.93 -7.89
CA PRO A 562 -21.79 -1.15 -6.46
C PRO A 562 -20.47 -1.48 -5.76
N VAL A 563 -20.25 -0.94 -4.57
CA VAL A 563 -19.08 -1.26 -3.72
C VAL A 563 -19.48 -1.37 -2.26
N TYR A 564 -19.20 -2.51 -1.62
CA TYR A 564 -19.54 -2.70 -0.21
C TYR A 564 -18.31 -2.46 0.69
N LEU A 565 -18.50 -1.63 1.72
CA LEU A 565 -17.54 -1.31 2.77
C LEU A 565 -17.90 -2.04 4.07
N ASP A 566 -17.02 -2.94 4.53
CA ASP A 566 -17.15 -3.66 5.80
C ASP A 566 -16.09 -3.22 6.83
N GLY A 567 -16.42 -3.36 8.11
CA GLY A 567 -15.55 -3.09 9.25
C GLY A 567 -15.52 -1.62 9.68
N LEU A 568 -15.65 -0.66 8.77
CA LEU A 568 -15.50 0.78 9.07
C LEU A 568 -16.48 1.33 10.11
N TRP A 569 -17.65 0.72 10.23
CA TRP A 569 -18.63 1.06 11.27
C TRP A 569 -18.09 0.83 12.69
N LYS A 570 -17.19 -0.13 12.89
CA LYS A 570 -16.55 -0.41 14.19
C LYS A 570 -15.29 0.44 14.44
N SER A 571 -14.96 1.35 13.52
CA SER A 571 -13.81 2.24 13.64
C SER A 571 -14.08 3.47 14.50
N ILE A 572 -13.02 4.19 14.84
CA ILE A 572 -13.10 5.41 15.64
C ILE A 572 -13.79 6.59 14.91
N PHE A 573 -14.05 6.47 13.60
CA PHE A 573 -14.59 7.51 12.73
C PHE A 573 -16.05 7.28 12.28
N SER A 574 -16.75 6.29 12.85
CA SER A 574 -18.18 6.03 12.63
C SER A 574 -19.04 6.68 13.71
N ALA A 575 -20.38 6.61 13.61
CA ALA A 575 -21.27 7.03 14.71
C ALA A 575 -21.36 6.02 15.86
N GLU A 576 -20.70 4.87 15.76
CA GLU A 576 -20.72 3.80 16.77
C GLU A 576 -20.37 4.37 18.16
N ARG A 577 -21.11 3.97 19.21
CA ARG A 577 -21.00 4.49 20.60
C ARG A 577 -21.43 5.96 20.77
N GLY A 578 -22.30 6.46 19.88
CA GLY A 578 -22.89 7.80 19.97
C GLY A 578 -21.90 8.95 19.75
N LYS A 579 -20.66 8.67 19.33
CA LYS A 579 -19.60 9.66 19.10
C LYS A 579 -18.90 9.39 17.78
N PHE A 580 -18.64 10.43 17.00
CA PHE A 580 -17.94 10.33 15.70
C PHE A 580 -16.41 10.34 15.79
N PHE A 581 -15.86 10.85 16.88
CA PHE A 581 -14.42 11.01 17.09
C PHE A 581 -14.07 10.70 18.55
N TRP A 582 -12.77 10.62 18.87
CA TRP A 582 -12.25 10.45 20.25
C TRP A 582 -12.61 9.12 20.92
N LYS A 583 -12.69 8.06 20.11
CA LYS A 583 -12.86 6.68 20.58
C LYS A 583 -11.49 5.99 20.65
N LYS A 584 -11.30 5.08 21.61
CA LYS A 584 -10.16 4.17 21.60
C LYS A 584 -10.35 3.14 20.48
N PRO A 585 -9.34 2.91 19.61
CA PRO A 585 -9.44 1.90 18.56
C PRO A 585 -9.57 0.50 19.19
N ARG A 586 -10.42 -0.35 18.60
CA ARG A 586 -10.61 -1.74 19.08
C ARG A 586 -9.41 -2.63 18.75
N ALA A 587 -8.71 -2.33 17.65
CA ALA A 587 -7.54 -3.06 17.19
C ALA A 587 -6.65 -2.15 16.33
N ILE A 588 -5.35 -2.44 16.27
CA ILE A 588 -4.39 -1.81 15.36
C ILE A 588 -3.48 -2.93 14.80
N PRO A 589 -3.42 -3.15 13.47
CA PRO A 589 -4.21 -2.49 12.44
C PRO A 589 -5.67 -2.96 12.43
N PHE A 590 -6.59 -2.04 12.17
CA PHE A 590 -8.02 -2.31 12.10
C PHE A 590 -8.40 -2.88 10.71
N GLY A 591 -9.04 -4.05 10.67
CA GLY A 591 -9.40 -4.73 9.43
C GLY A 591 -10.57 -4.04 8.70
N VAL A 592 -10.39 -3.74 7.42
CA VAL A 592 -11.41 -3.13 6.55
C VAL A 592 -11.44 -3.90 5.24
N ARG A 593 -12.64 -4.20 4.76
CA ARG A 593 -12.84 -4.90 3.48
C ARG A 593 -13.62 -4.02 2.53
N VAL A 594 -13.19 -4.01 1.27
CA VAL A 594 -13.83 -3.28 0.19
C VAL A 594 -14.10 -4.26 -0.94
N ALA A 595 -15.36 -4.57 -1.19
CA ALA A 595 -15.77 -5.50 -2.23
C ALA A 595 -16.43 -4.77 -3.41
N PHE A 596 -15.93 -5.02 -4.61
CA PHE A 596 -16.48 -4.46 -5.85
C PHE A 596 -17.49 -5.44 -6.47
N GLY A 597 -18.70 -4.93 -6.78
CA GLY A 597 -19.75 -5.68 -7.48
C GLY A 597 -19.49 -5.80 -8.98
N GLU A 598 -20.46 -6.28 -9.74
CA GLU A 598 -20.41 -6.20 -11.20
C GLU A 598 -20.80 -4.79 -11.68
N ALA A 599 -20.13 -4.31 -12.72
CA ALA A 599 -20.40 -3.00 -13.33
C ALA A 599 -21.46 -3.13 -14.42
N SER A 600 -22.53 -2.34 -14.33
CA SER A 600 -23.69 -2.50 -15.23
C SER A 600 -24.15 -1.20 -15.87
N PRO A 601 -24.75 -1.23 -17.08
CA PRO A 601 -25.25 -0.04 -17.76
C PRO A 601 -26.35 0.69 -17.00
N ALA A 602 -26.30 2.03 -16.97
CA ALA A 602 -27.29 2.86 -16.29
C ALA A 602 -28.76 2.69 -16.76
N LYS A 603 -28.97 2.15 -17.97
CA LYS A 603 -30.31 1.90 -18.51
C LYS A 603 -31.00 0.70 -17.85
N GLU A 604 -30.21 -0.23 -17.33
CA GLU A 604 -30.66 -1.52 -16.79
C GLU A 604 -30.77 -1.50 -15.24
N TYR A 605 -30.21 -0.48 -14.58
CA TYR A 605 -30.14 -0.42 -13.12
C TYR A 605 -31.05 0.65 -12.48
N ARG A 606 -31.75 0.25 -11.41
CA ARG A 606 -32.50 1.12 -10.48
C ARG A 606 -31.83 1.13 -9.10
N ALA A 607 -32.24 2.07 -8.23
CA ALA A 607 -31.73 2.16 -6.86
C ALA A 607 -31.93 0.86 -6.05
N GLY A 608 -33.06 0.17 -6.24
CA GLY A 608 -33.32 -1.14 -5.61
C GLY A 608 -32.32 -2.22 -6.02
N ASP A 609 -31.92 -2.24 -7.29
CA ASP A 609 -30.94 -3.23 -7.81
C ASP A 609 -29.57 -3.02 -7.19
N VAL A 610 -29.12 -1.76 -7.04
CA VAL A 610 -27.84 -1.45 -6.37
C VAL A 610 -27.85 -1.90 -4.91
N ARG A 611 -28.98 -1.71 -4.21
CA ARG A 611 -29.11 -2.19 -2.83
C ARG A 611 -29.05 -3.72 -2.77
N ARG A 612 -29.71 -4.42 -3.70
CA ARG A 612 -29.65 -5.89 -3.81
C ARG A 612 -28.21 -6.36 -4.02
N GLU A 613 -27.47 -5.73 -4.93
CA GLU A 613 -26.05 -6.03 -5.17
C GLU A 613 -25.18 -5.79 -3.93
N LEU A 614 -25.38 -4.68 -3.22
CA LEU A 614 -24.66 -4.44 -1.97
C LEU A 614 -24.99 -5.45 -0.88
N ASN A 615 -26.23 -5.97 -0.81
CA ASN A 615 -26.59 -7.06 0.10
C ASN A 615 -25.86 -8.38 -0.27
N ILE A 616 -25.77 -8.70 -1.57
CA ILE A 616 -25.02 -9.86 -2.06
C ILE A 616 -23.54 -9.74 -1.66
N LEU A 617 -22.93 -8.58 -1.91
CA LEU A 617 -21.55 -8.29 -1.52
C LEU A 617 -21.36 -8.33 -0.01
N ALA A 618 -22.33 -7.83 0.76
CA ALA A 618 -22.30 -7.93 2.22
C ALA A 618 -22.23 -9.38 2.68
N GLY A 619 -23.07 -10.26 2.10
CA GLY A 619 -23.05 -11.69 2.38
C GLY A 619 -21.71 -12.34 2.03
N GLU A 620 -21.12 -12.01 0.87
CA GLU A 620 -19.81 -12.52 0.47
C GLU A 620 -18.69 -12.08 1.42
N VAL A 621 -18.64 -10.78 1.74
CA VAL A 621 -17.63 -10.21 2.63
C VAL A 621 -17.77 -10.77 4.05
N PHE A 622 -19.02 -10.93 4.51
CA PHE A 622 -19.31 -11.51 5.81
C PHE A 622 -18.83 -12.97 5.89
N ALA A 623 -19.13 -13.77 4.86
CA ALA A 623 -18.68 -15.16 4.78
C ALA A 623 -17.14 -15.27 4.75
N ARG A 624 -16.45 -14.33 4.08
CA ARG A 624 -14.97 -14.26 4.10
C ARG A 624 -14.39 -13.80 5.44
N ARG A 625 -15.15 -13.03 6.22
CA ARG A 625 -14.69 -12.50 7.52
C ARG A 625 -14.58 -13.60 8.58
N HIS A 626 -15.43 -14.61 8.50
CA HIS A 626 -15.50 -15.73 9.44
C HIS A 626 -15.30 -17.02 8.64
N GLU A 627 -14.05 -17.46 8.50
CA GLU A 627 -13.78 -18.81 7.99
C GLU A 627 -14.50 -19.81 8.89
N SER A 628 -15.38 -20.61 8.31
CA SER A 628 -16.08 -21.68 8.99
C SER A 628 -15.04 -22.66 9.52
N ALA A 629 -15.00 -22.86 10.84
CA ALA A 629 -14.28 -24.00 11.40
C ALA A 629 -14.80 -25.26 10.69
N GLY A 630 -13.90 -26.10 10.15
CA GLY A 630 -14.31 -27.24 9.32
C GLY A 630 -15.25 -28.21 10.04
N THR A 631 -15.10 -28.33 11.37
CA THR A 631 -15.96 -29.16 12.22
C THR A 631 -16.35 -28.43 13.51
N VAL A 632 -17.41 -28.91 14.16
CA VAL A 632 -17.86 -28.40 15.47
C VAL A 632 -16.77 -28.55 16.54
N LYS A 633 -16.02 -29.65 16.51
CA LYS A 633 -14.90 -29.90 17.43
C LYS A 633 -13.78 -28.86 17.25
N ASP A 634 -13.41 -28.55 16.01
CA ASP A 634 -12.39 -27.54 15.74
C ASP A 634 -12.84 -26.14 16.17
N PHE A 635 -14.13 -25.85 16.02
CA PHE A 635 -14.71 -24.60 16.51
C PHE A 635 -14.61 -24.48 18.03
N LEU A 636 -14.92 -25.55 18.77
CA LEU A 636 -14.85 -25.57 20.23
C LEU A 636 -13.41 -25.55 20.75
N ARG A 637 -12.45 -26.20 20.06
CA ARG A 637 -11.01 -26.14 20.41
C ARG A 637 -10.43 -24.72 20.35
N GLN A 638 -11.02 -23.83 19.56
CA GLN A 638 -10.62 -22.43 19.49
C GLN A 638 -11.17 -21.58 20.65
N ARG A 639 -11.99 -22.15 21.54
CA ARG A 639 -12.57 -21.47 22.71
C ARG A 639 -11.74 -21.71 23.97
N HIS A 640 -11.97 -20.89 24.99
CA HIS A 640 -11.33 -21.05 26.29
C HIS A 640 -11.95 -22.25 27.02
N PRO A 641 -11.24 -23.38 27.19
CA PRO A 641 -11.83 -24.60 27.72
C PRO A 641 -12.32 -24.44 29.17
N ASP A 642 -11.67 -23.57 29.95
CA ASP A 642 -12.01 -23.32 31.36
C ASP A 642 -13.20 -22.35 31.53
N HIS A 643 -13.69 -21.73 30.46
CA HIS A 643 -14.84 -20.83 30.55
C HIS A 643 -16.14 -21.64 30.70
N ARG A 644 -17.04 -21.14 31.54
CA ARG A 644 -18.37 -21.74 31.73
C ARG A 644 -19.20 -21.64 30.45
N ALA A 645 -19.76 -22.77 30.02
CA ALA A 645 -20.57 -22.92 28.84
C ALA A 645 -22.07 -22.84 29.16
N LEU A 646 -22.52 -23.62 30.15
CA LEU A 646 -23.93 -23.74 30.53
C LEU A 646 -24.09 -23.71 32.05
N HIS A 647 -25.19 -23.13 32.52
CA HIS A 647 -25.61 -23.08 33.92
C HIS A 647 -27.11 -23.40 34.06
N TRP A 648 -27.51 -24.17 35.07
CA TRP A 648 -28.93 -24.50 35.32
C TRP A 648 -29.18 -24.78 36.80
N VAL A 649 -30.45 -24.96 37.19
CA VAL A 649 -30.85 -25.32 38.56
C VAL A 649 -31.51 -26.69 38.55
N ASN A 650 -31.14 -27.55 39.49
CA ASN A 650 -31.79 -28.84 39.70
C ASN A 650 -32.50 -28.86 41.06
N GLY A 651 -33.68 -28.21 41.12
CA GLY A 651 -34.53 -28.10 42.31
C GLY A 651 -33.97 -27.22 43.44
N VAL A 652 -32.79 -27.54 43.97
CA VAL A 652 -32.20 -26.87 45.16
C VAL A 652 -30.75 -26.43 44.96
N GLN A 653 -30.06 -26.93 43.93
CA GLN A 653 -28.64 -26.64 43.67
C GLN A 653 -28.44 -26.12 42.25
N ALA A 654 -27.52 -25.15 42.09
CA ALA A 654 -27.06 -24.67 40.80
C ALA A 654 -25.91 -25.55 40.27
N CYS A 655 -25.96 -25.89 38.99
CA CYS A 655 -25.00 -26.77 38.31
C CYS A 655 -24.45 -26.07 37.07
N SER A 656 -23.21 -26.35 36.67
CA SER A 656 -22.53 -25.74 35.52
C SER A 656 -21.65 -26.71 34.74
N PHE A 657 -21.40 -26.41 33.46
CA PHE A 657 -20.31 -27.01 32.66
C PHE A 657 -19.39 -25.96 32.08
N THR A 658 -18.20 -26.41 31.69
CA THR A 658 -17.19 -25.69 30.93
C THR A 658 -17.17 -26.12 29.46
N TRP A 659 -16.58 -25.29 28.58
CA TRP A 659 -16.42 -25.66 27.17
C TRP A 659 -15.51 -26.88 26.97
N GLY A 660 -14.56 -27.13 27.88
CA GLY A 660 -13.71 -28.31 27.89
C GLY A 660 -14.50 -29.61 28.10
N GLU A 661 -15.42 -29.63 29.06
CA GLU A 661 -16.29 -30.78 29.33
C GLU A 661 -17.24 -31.09 28.15
N VAL A 662 -17.74 -30.05 27.48
CA VAL A 662 -18.55 -30.22 26.26
C VAL A 662 -17.72 -30.84 25.13
N LEU A 663 -16.47 -30.40 24.96
CA LEU A 663 -15.57 -30.97 23.96
C LEU A 663 -15.24 -32.45 24.27
N GLU A 664 -14.95 -32.78 25.54
CA GLU A 664 -14.70 -34.16 25.95
C GLU A 664 -15.89 -35.08 25.70
N LEU A 665 -17.12 -34.61 25.97
CA LEU A 665 -18.34 -35.36 25.66
C LEU A 665 -18.45 -35.67 24.16
N LEU A 666 -18.12 -34.71 23.28
CA LEU A 666 -18.17 -34.87 21.83
C LEU A 666 -17.03 -35.75 21.28
N GLU A 667 -15.87 -35.76 21.94
CA GLU A 667 -14.72 -36.60 21.55
C GLU A 667 -14.84 -38.04 22.03
N GLN A 668 -15.35 -38.27 23.24
CA GLN A 668 -15.42 -39.59 23.88
C GLN A 668 -16.79 -40.28 23.75
N GLY A 669 -17.83 -39.58 23.31
CA GLY A 669 -19.17 -40.14 23.15
C GLY A 669 -19.89 -40.48 24.46
N GLN A 670 -19.53 -39.83 25.57
CA GLN A 670 -20.12 -40.05 26.90
C GLN A 670 -21.61 -39.70 26.97
N ASP A 671 -22.41 -40.47 27.70
CA ASP A 671 -23.86 -40.30 27.84
C ASP A 671 -24.24 -38.89 28.39
N PRO A 672 -25.04 -38.08 27.67
CA PRO A 672 -25.44 -36.73 28.10
C PRO A 672 -26.10 -36.68 29.48
N SER A 673 -26.85 -37.72 29.84
CA SER A 673 -27.55 -37.83 31.12
C SER A 673 -26.61 -37.83 32.33
N ALA A 674 -25.40 -38.38 32.17
CA ALA A 674 -24.41 -38.44 33.25
C ALA A 674 -23.90 -37.05 33.63
N LEU A 675 -23.73 -36.17 32.64
CA LEU A 675 -23.32 -34.79 32.85
C LEU A 675 -24.50 -33.94 33.33
N ALA A 676 -25.67 -34.07 32.71
CA ALA A 676 -26.85 -33.23 33.00
C ALA A 676 -27.49 -33.42 34.38
N HIS A 677 -27.04 -34.40 35.18
CA HIS A 677 -27.59 -34.74 36.49
C HIS A 677 -29.12 -34.94 36.49
N GLY A 678 -29.67 -35.47 35.39
CA GLY A 678 -31.10 -35.74 35.20
C GLY A 678 -31.98 -34.49 34.97
N HIS A 679 -31.39 -33.32 34.67
CA HIS A 679 -32.16 -32.14 34.31
C HIS A 679 -32.54 -32.15 32.81
N PRO A 680 -33.85 -32.21 32.47
CA PRO A 680 -34.29 -32.44 31.09
C PRO A 680 -33.88 -31.33 30.11
N GLY A 681 -33.79 -30.07 30.58
CA GLY A 681 -33.32 -28.96 29.74
C GLY A 681 -31.81 -29.04 29.44
N ALA A 682 -31.02 -29.52 30.39
CA ALA A 682 -29.56 -29.64 30.23
C ALA A 682 -29.21 -30.85 29.35
N GLU A 683 -29.94 -31.97 29.48
CA GLU A 683 -29.85 -33.12 28.58
C GLU A 683 -30.14 -32.70 27.14
N GLN A 684 -31.23 -31.98 26.91
CA GLN A 684 -31.61 -31.50 25.59
C GLN A 684 -30.55 -30.57 24.97
N TRP A 685 -29.92 -29.71 25.78
CA TRP A 685 -28.87 -28.80 25.32
C TRP A 685 -27.61 -29.55 24.87
N LEU A 686 -27.23 -30.64 25.57
CA LEU A 686 -26.10 -31.50 25.19
C LEU A 686 -26.42 -32.35 23.95
N GLU A 687 -27.63 -32.88 23.84
CA GLU A 687 -28.14 -33.55 22.64
C GLU A 687 -28.08 -32.63 21.42
N ASP A 688 -28.46 -31.36 21.57
CA ASP A 688 -28.41 -30.40 20.47
C ASP A 688 -26.97 -30.14 19.97
N TRP A 689 -25.96 -30.14 20.85
CA TRP A 689 -24.55 -30.05 20.46
C TRP A 689 -24.06 -31.28 19.70
N ARG A 690 -24.47 -32.49 20.13
CA ARG A 690 -24.17 -33.73 19.39
C ARG A 690 -24.81 -33.72 18.00
N ALA A 691 -26.04 -33.23 17.91
CA ALA A 691 -26.74 -33.09 16.63
C ALA A 691 -26.05 -32.09 15.69
N LEU A 692 -25.35 -31.07 16.22
CA LEU A 692 -24.53 -30.16 15.41
C LEU A 692 -23.26 -30.83 14.86
N ASP A 693 -22.59 -31.70 15.64
CA ASP A 693 -21.35 -32.38 15.22
C ASP A 693 -21.56 -33.36 14.05
N GLY A 694 -22.80 -33.80 13.82
CA GLY A 694 -23.18 -34.70 12.73
C GLY A 694 -23.68 -34.02 11.45
N LEU A 695 -23.68 -32.69 11.38
CA LEU A 695 -24.09 -31.96 10.18
C LEU A 695 -23.00 -32.00 9.09
N ASP A 696 -23.41 -31.87 7.83
CA ASP A 696 -22.45 -31.66 6.75
C ASP A 696 -21.79 -30.26 6.83
N GLU A 697 -20.69 -30.07 6.10
CA GLU A 697 -19.92 -28.82 6.13
C GLU A 697 -20.74 -27.59 5.68
N GLU A 698 -21.73 -27.79 4.80
CA GLU A 698 -22.53 -26.70 4.23
C GLU A 698 -23.61 -26.23 5.21
N GLU A 699 -24.32 -27.16 5.85
CA GLU A 699 -25.30 -26.90 6.90
C GLU A 699 -24.64 -26.30 8.15
N TRP A 700 -23.50 -26.85 8.56
CA TRP A 700 -22.70 -26.32 9.67
C TRP A 700 -22.21 -24.89 9.36
N GLY A 701 -21.62 -24.69 8.18
CA GLY A 701 -21.16 -23.38 7.74
C GLY A 701 -22.29 -22.34 7.72
N GLY A 702 -23.46 -22.72 7.23
CA GLY A 702 -24.66 -21.88 7.23
C GLY A 702 -25.12 -21.50 8.63
N LEU A 703 -25.22 -22.44 9.57
CA LEU A 703 -25.61 -22.16 10.96
C LEU A 703 -24.59 -21.27 11.69
N LEU A 704 -23.31 -21.54 11.49
CA LEU A 704 -22.22 -20.76 12.09
C LEU A 704 -22.22 -19.32 11.55
N LEU A 705 -22.44 -19.13 10.25
CA LEU A 705 -22.57 -17.80 9.67
C LEU A 705 -23.81 -17.06 10.20
N ASN A 706 -24.95 -17.74 10.33
CA ASN A 706 -26.16 -17.17 10.96
C ASN A 706 -25.88 -16.73 12.41
N ALA A 707 -25.18 -17.55 13.19
CA ALA A 707 -24.80 -17.20 14.56
C ALA A 707 -23.84 -16.00 14.60
N HIS A 708 -22.86 -15.94 13.71
CA HIS A 708 -22.00 -14.77 13.58
C HIS A 708 -22.80 -13.54 13.15
N GLN A 709 -23.79 -13.66 12.26
CA GLN A 709 -24.66 -12.54 11.84
C GLN A 709 -25.50 -12.00 12.99
N LEU A 710 -25.79 -12.81 14.01
CA LEU A 710 -26.47 -12.41 15.24
C LEU A 710 -25.50 -11.90 16.30
N ALA A 711 -24.24 -12.36 16.28
CA ALA A 711 -23.17 -11.82 17.10
C ALA A 711 -22.67 -10.45 16.58
N ASP A 712 -22.79 -10.18 15.27
CA ASP A 712 -22.24 -8.98 14.63
C ASP A 712 -23.05 -7.67 14.83
N PRO A 713 -24.35 -7.66 15.19
CA PRO A 713 -25.10 -6.44 15.49
C PRO A 713 -25.58 -6.39 16.94
N TYR A 714 -25.14 -5.36 17.66
CA TYR A 714 -25.92 -4.52 18.58
C TYR A 714 -26.89 -5.07 19.65
N ASN A 715 -27.07 -6.38 19.86
CA ASN A 715 -28.12 -6.89 20.78
C ASN A 715 -27.61 -7.41 22.14
N LEU A 716 -26.49 -8.14 22.18
CA LEU A 716 -25.91 -8.61 23.45
C LEU A 716 -24.82 -7.61 23.87
N GLY A 717 -25.18 -6.57 24.63
CA GLY A 717 -24.24 -5.54 25.06
C GLY A 717 -22.96 -6.10 25.72
N ASP A 718 -21.79 -5.54 25.40
CA ASP A 718 -20.43 -5.71 25.97
C ASP A 718 -20.05 -7.01 26.75
N GLY A 719 -20.64 -8.17 26.44
CA GLY A 719 -20.14 -9.50 26.84
C GLY A 719 -20.21 -9.87 28.33
N LYS A 720 -21.12 -9.27 29.11
CA LYS A 720 -21.30 -9.58 30.56
C LYS A 720 -22.67 -10.16 30.93
N ALA A 721 -23.47 -10.58 29.95
CA ALA A 721 -24.84 -11.04 30.16
C ALA A 721 -24.93 -12.57 30.01
N ALA A 722 -25.80 -13.19 30.79
CA ALA A 722 -26.22 -14.56 30.58
C ALA A 722 -27.46 -14.62 29.67
N VAL A 723 -27.48 -15.58 28.75
CA VAL A 723 -28.56 -15.83 27.79
C VAL A 723 -29.42 -16.98 28.31
N THR A 724 -30.68 -16.71 28.64
CA THR A 724 -31.62 -17.72 29.16
C THR A 724 -32.44 -18.33 28.03
N ILE A 725 -32.39 -19.65 27.83
CA ILE A 725 -33.09 -20.35 26.73
C ILE A 725 -34.18 -21.26 27.28
N ASP A 726 -35.37 -21.19 26.67
CA ASP A 726 -36.44 -22.17 26.83
C ASP A 726 -36.09 -23.48 26.12
N SER A 727 -36.10 -24.61 26.84
CA SER A 727 -35.96 -25.94 26.23
C SER A 727 -37.08 -26.24 25.20
N LEU A 728 -38.23 -25.58 25.29
CA LEU A 728 -39.33 -25.69 24.32
C LEU A 728 -39.20 -24.76 23.10
N ALA A 729 -38.12 -23.98 23.00
CA ALA A 729 -37.91 -23.10 21.84
C ALA A 729 -37.70 -23.90 20.54
N PRO A 730 -38.06 -23.33 19.37
CA PRO A 730 -37.78 -23.94 18.07
C PRO A 730 -36.31 -24.32 17.92
N LEU A 731 -36.02 -25.39 17.18
CA LEU A 731 -34.66 -25.96 17.07
C LEU A 731 -33.63 -24.94 16.54
N ALA A 732 -34.02 -24.10 15.58
CA ALA A 732 -33.21 -23.01 15.04
C ALA A 732 -32.67 -22.08 16.14
N VAL A 733 -33.56 -21.74 17.06
CA VAL A 733 -33.31 -20.83 18.18
C VAL A 733 -32.34 -21.46 19.14
N ARG A 734 -32.61 -22.71 19.54
CA ARG A 734 -31.74 -23.45 20.44
C ARG A 734 -30.34 -23.57 19.87
N ARG A 735 -30.19 -23.97 18.61
CA ARG A 735 -28.89 -24.10 17.93
C ARG A 735 -28.14 -22.76 17.82
N VAL A 736 -28.80 -21.73 17.28
CA VAL A 736 -28.11 -20.49 16.93
C VAL A 736 -27.94 -19.57 18.16
N TRP A 737 -29.00 -19.33 18.92
CA TRP A 737 -28.97 -18.44 20.09
C TRP A 737 -28.57 -19.15 21.38
N GLY A 738 -28.87 -20.44 21.51
CA GLY A 738 -28.62 -21.18 22.74
C GLY A 738 -27.27 -21.90 22.81
N LEU A 739 -26.68 -22.22 21.66
CA LEU A 739 -25.38 -22.90 21.57
C LEU A 739 -24.30 -21.98 20.97
N LEU A 740 -24.50 -21.55 19.72
CA LEU A 740 -23.45 -20.89 18.94
C LEU A 740 -23.20 -19.44 19.38
N LEU A 741 -24.25 -18.68 19.64
CA LEU A 741 -24.12 -17.28 20.05
C LEU A 741 -23.36 -17.12 21.40
N PRO A 742 -23.65 -17.90 22.47
CA PRO A 742 -22.84 -17.95 23.68
C PRO A 742 -21.39 -18.34 23.42
N ALA A 743 -21.15 -19.35 22.57
CA ALA A 743 -19.80 -19.78 22.21
C ALA A 743 -18.99 -18.69 21.46
N ILE A 744 -19.66 -17.89 20.62
CA ILE A 744 -19.04 -16.79 19.87
C ILE A 744 -18.79 -15.56 20.76
N THR A 745 -19.76 -15.19 21.60
CA THR A 745 -19.74 -13.94 22.38
C THR A 745 -19.08 -14.08 23.75
N GLY A 746 -18.93 -15.32 24.26
CA GLY A 746 -18.48 -15.60 25.62
C GLY A 746 -19.54 -15.36 26.70
N ALA A 747 -20.81 -15.16 26.31
CA ALA A 747 -21.94 -15.09 27.23
C ALA A 747 -22.17 -16.46 27.90
N GLU A 748 -22.59 -16.45 29.17
CA GLU A 748 -22.97 -17.68 29.86
C GLU A 748 -24.38 -18.11 29.40
N ALA A 749 -24.57 -19.36 28.98
CA ALA A 749 -25.90 -19.88 28.66
C ALA A 749 -26.59 -20.37 29.94
N VAL A 750 -27.87 -20.05 30.10
CA VAL A 750 -28.73 -20.56 31.17
C VAL A 750 -29.89 -21.29 30.53
N VAL A 751 -30.17 -22.53 30.91
CA VAL A 751 -31.32 -23.27 30.38
C VAL A 751 -32.39 -23.42 31.44
N LEU A 752 -33.63 -23.14 31.06
CA LEU A 752 -34.82 -23.39 31.87
C LEU A 752 -35.52 -24.67 31.40
N GLY A 753 -35.75 -25.59 32.32
CA GLY A 753 -36.51 -26.81 32.11
C GLY A 753 -38.00 -26.54 31.84
N PRO A 754 -38.74 -27.55 31.35
CA PRO A 754 -40.17 -27.47 31.05
C PRO A 754 -41.04 -27.16 32.28
N ASN A 755 -40.53 -27.41 33.49
CA ASN A 755 -41.24 -27.21 34.75
C ASN A 755 -40.67 -26.07 35.62
N ASP A 756 -39.55 -25.46 35.21
CA ASP A 756 -38.88 -24.41 35.99
C ASP A 756 -39.68 -23.10 35.93
N GLY A 757 -39.70 -22.37 37.05
CA GLY A 757 -40.45 -21.13 37.21
C GLY A 757 -39.60 -19.98 37.77
N ALA A 758 -40.25 -19.05 38.46
CA ALA A 758 -39.60 -17.85 38.98
C ALA A 758 -38.75 -18.11 40.24
N ALA A 759 -38.98 -19.21 40.96
CA ALA A 759 -38.20 -19.57 42.13
C ALA A 759 -36.76 -19.93 41.75
N GLU A 760 -36.60 -20.65 40.64
CA GLU A 760 -35.33 -21.08 40.06
C GLU A 760 -34.53 -19.87 39.52
N LEU A 761 -35.19 -18.92 38.86
CA LEU A 761 -34.58 -17.64 38.46
C LEU A 761 -34.11 -16.81 39.67
N GLY A 762 -34.88 -16.82 40.76
CA GLY A 762 -34.48 -16.18 42.01
C GLY A 762 -33.23 -16.79 42.63
N LEU A 763 -33.05 -18.12 42.53
CA LEU A 763 -31.84 -18.82 42.97
C LEU A 763 -30.63 -18.43 42.13
N LEU A 764 -30.77 -18.39 40.80
CA LEU A 764 -29.71 -17.97 39.88
C LEU A 764 -29.27 -16.51 40.12
N SER A 765 -30.22 -15.62 40.42
CA SER A 765 -29.90 -14.23 40.78
C SER A 765 -29.14 -14.12 42.11
N ARG A 766 -29.38 -15.03 43.08
CA ARG A 766 -28.65 -15.06 44.37
C ARG A 766 -27.21 -15.54 44.22
N GLU A 767 -26.95 -16.42 43.26
CA GLU A 767 -25.60 -16.83 42.83
C GLU A 767 -24.84 -15.73 42.05
N LYS A 768 -25.38 -14.50 42.01
CA LYS A 768 -24.81 -13.34 41.31
C LYS A 768 -24.63 -13.56 39.81
N VAL A 769 -25.40 -14.46 39.20
CA VAL A 769 -25.48 -14.58 37.74
C VAL A 769 -26.21 -13.36 37.20
N ILE A 770 -25.58 -12.62 36.29
CA ILE A 770 -26.19 -11.43 35.67
C ILE A 770 -27.13 -11.92 34.56
N LEU A 771 -28.40 -12.14 34.92
CA LEU A 771 -29.47 -12.48 33.98
C LEU A 771 -29.98 -11.22 33.31
N ARG A 772 -29.98 -11.19 31.97
CA ARG A 772 -30.43 -10.02 31.20
C ARG A 772 -31.31 -10.36 30.02
N ASP A 773 -31.03 -11.44 29.31
CA ASP A 773 -31.70 -11.74 28.04
C ASP A 773 -32.39 -13.11 28.13
N LEU A 774 -33.68 -13.15 27.83
CA LEU A 774 -34.54 -14.33 27.86
C LEU A 774 -35.03 -14.64 26.44
N ILE A 775 -34.89 -15.89 26.01
CA ILE A 775 -35.06 -16.31 24.62
C ILE A 775 -36.02 -17.51 24.58
N GLY A 776 -37.15 -17.39 23.88
CA GLY A 776 -38.05 -18.55 23.73
C GLY A 776 -39.48 -18.26 23.30
N THR A 777 -40.40 -19.11 23.77
CA THR A 777 -41.80 -19.18 23.33
C THR A 777 -42.74 -18.28 24.15
N ALA A 778 -44.06 -18.37 23.92
CA ALA A 778 -45.07 -17.67 24.72
C ALA A 778 -44.96 -17.94 26.24
N ARG A 779 -44.47 -19.12 26.66
CA ARG A 779 -44.19 -19.42 28.08
C ARG A 779 -43.21 -18.41 28.69
N MET A 780 -42.26 -17.91 27.90
CA MET A 780 -41.29 -16.93 28.36
C MET A 780 -41.90 -15.53 28.59
N ARG A 781 -43.08 -15.22 28.04
CA ARG A 781 -43.82 -14.00 28.43
C ARG A 781 -44.27 -14.06 29.89
N GLU A 782 -44.73 -15.24 30.32
CA GLU A 782 -45.14 -15.44 31.72
C GLU A 782 -43.92 -15.39 32.64
N VAL A 783 -42.83 -16.04 32.26
CA VAL A 783 -41.55 -15.99 32.99
C VAL A 783 -41.04 -14.54 33.11
N HIS A 784 -41.03 -13.78 32.02
CA HIS A 784 -40.65 -12.37 32.01
C HIS A 784 -41.57 -11.52 32.91
N ARG A 785 -42.89 -11.74 32.84
CA ARG A 785 -43.88 -11.04 33.68
C ARG A 785 -43.62 -11.29 35.16
N VAL A 786 -43.42 -12.55 35.56
CA VAL A 786 -43.18 -12.94 36.95
C VAL A 786 -41.79 -12.49 37.42
N ALA A 787 -40.77 -12.58 36.58
CA ALA A 787 -39.43 -12.08 36.87
C ALA A 787 -39.39 -10.57 37.07
N GLY A 788 -40.13 -9.81 36.25
CA GLY A 788 -40.32 -8.37 36.40
C GLY A 788 -41.00 -8.03 37.73
N ALA A 789 -42.00 -8.81 38.15
CA ALA A 789 -42.61 -8.67 39.48
C ALA A 789 -41.65 -8.99 40.63
N ALA A 790 -40.66 -9.86 40.40
CA ALA A 790 -39.59 -10.19 41.33
C ALA A 790 -38.38 -9.22 41.28
N GLY A 791 -38.42 -8.18 40.43
CA GLY A 791 -37.35 -7.19 40.30
C GLY A 791 -36.12 -7.67 39.53
N VAL A 792 -36.22 -8.76 38.75
CA VAL A 792 -35.15 -9.25 37.89
C VAL A 792 -35.23 -8.52 36.53
N PRO A 793 -34.20 -7.75 36.14
CA PRO A 793 -34.23 -6.98 34.89
C PRO A 793 -33.98 -7.90 33.68
N LEU A 794 -35.04 -8.35 33.03
CA LEU A 794 -34.97 -9.19 31.84
C LEU A 794 -35.47 -8.46 30.59
N THR A 795 -34.83 -8.77 29.47
CA THR A 795 -35.22 -8.41 28.11
C THR A 795 -35.70 -9.69 27.42
N LEU A 796 -36.87 -9.66 26.78
CA LEU A 796 -37.50 -10.85 26.21
C LEU A 796 -37.41 -10.88 24.69
N TYR A 797 -36.88 -11.97 24.13
CA TYR A 797 -36.79 -12.26 22.70
C TYR A 797 -37.68 -13.45 22.35
N LEU A 798 -38.67 -13.22 21.49
CA LEU A 798 -39.68 -14.21 21.08
C LEU A 798 -39.53 -14.59 19.60
N PHE A 799 -39.89 -15.84 19.26
CA PHE A 799 -39.85 -16.37 17.89
C PHE A 799 -41.26 -16.72 17.45
N GLY A 800 -41.80 -16.01 16.45
CA GLY A 800 -43.25 -16.05 16.11
C GLY A 800 -44.12 -15.53 17.27
N GLU A 801 -45.37 -15.08 17.15
CA GLU A 801 -46.41 -15.12 16.12
C GLU A 801 -47.18 -13.78 16.23
N GLY A 802 -46.93 -12.85 15.31
CA GLY A 802 -47.75 -11.64 15.14
C GLY A 802 -46.99 -10.31 15.13
N PRO A 803 -47.53 -9.29 14.45
CA PRO A 803 -46.97 -7.95 14.40
C PRO A 803 -46.91 -7.36 15.82
N GLN A 804 -45.81 -6.67 16.11
CA GLN A 804 -45.60 -6.01 17.39
C GLN A 804 -46.24 -4.63 17.41
N ASN A 805 -46.74 -4.23 18.58
CA ASN A 805 -47.30 -2.90 18.80
C ASN A 805 -46.31 -2.02 19.57
N GLU A 806 -46.49 -0.70 19.51
CA GLU A 806 -45.63 0.27 20.22
C GLU A 806 -45.49 -0.03 21.72
N SER A 807 -46.50 -0.63 22.34
CA SER A 807 -46.49 -1.01 23.76
C SER A 807 -45.51 -2.13 24.12
N ASP A 808 -45.05 -2.91 23.15
CA ASP A 808 -44.13 -4.03 23.35
C ASP A 808 -42.67 -3.55 23.47
N ALA A 809 -42.33 -2.47 22.75
CA ALA A 809 -41.03 -1.81 22.84
C ALA A 809 -40.73 -1.31 24.27
N GLY A 810 -41.73 -0.68 24.92
CA GLY A 810 -41.61 -0.21 26.30
C GLY A 810 -41.47 -1.32 27.35
N LYS A 811 -41.74 -2.57 26.96
CA LYS A 811 -41.62 -3.76 27.82
C LYS A 811 -40.36 -4.58 27.52
N GLY A 812 -39.52 -4.14 26.57
CA GLY A 812 -38.34 -4.88 26.16
C GLY A 812 -38.67 -6.23 25.52
N ILE A 813 -39.79 -6.31 24.78
CA ILE A 813 -40.17 -7.50 24.00
C ILE A 813 -39.68 -7.31 22.57
N PHE A 814 -38.88 -8.25 22.10
CA PHE A 814 -38.27 -8.28 20.78
C PHE A 814 -38.73 -9.52 20.05
N VAL A 815 -38.92 -9.42 18.73
CA VAL A 815 -39.36 -10.56 17.91
C VAL A 815 -38.31 -10.87 16.87
N ALA A 816 -37.95 -12.14 16.76
CA ALA A 816 -37.19 -12.70 15.67
C ALA A 816 -38.13 -13.50 14.77
N HIS A 817 -38.06 -13.28 13.47
CA HIS A 817 -38.74 -14.13 12.50
C HIS A 817 -37.87 -15.33 12.17
N GLU A 818 -38.45 -16.53 12.26
CA GLU A 818 -37.81 -17.80 11.97
C GLU A 818 -38.61 -18.51 10.88
N SER A 819 -37.91 -19.12 9.93
CA SER A 819 -38.51 -19.97 8.92
C SER A 819 -37.53 -21.07 8.52
N SER A 820 -38.04 -22.29 8.36
CA SER A 820 -37.28 -23.47 7.92
C SER A 820 -36.02 -23.74 8.73
N GLY A 821 -36.06 -23.52 10.05
CA GLY A 821 -34.94 -23.76 10.93
C GLY A 821 -33.92 -22.62 10.98
N ARG A 822 -34.23 -21.42 10.46
CA ARG A 822 -33.28 -20.29 10.34
C ARG A 822 -33.90 -18.96 10.75
N VAL A 823 -33.11 -18.11 11.39
CA VAL A 823 -33.52 -16.77 11.81
C VAL A 823 -33.28 -15.78 10.67
N LEU A 824 -34.34 -15.16 10.15
CA LEU A 824 -34.28 -14.33 8.93
C LEU A 824 -34.19 -12.84 9.23
N SER A 825 -35.00 -12.37 10.18
CA SER A 825 -35.11 -10.96 10.53
C SER A 825 -35.29 -10.76 12.02
N PHE A 826 -34.98 -9.54 12.47
CA PHE A 826 -35.10 -9.17 13.88
C PHE A 826 -35.73 -7.80 14.06
N SER A 827 -36.68 -7.69 14.99
CA SER A 827 -37.28 -6.43 15.40
C SER A 827 -36.50 -5.83 16.56
N MET A 828 -35.96 -4.62 16.38
CA MET A 828 -35.22 -3.88 17.40
C MET A 828 -35.94 -2.58 17.75
N PRO A 829 -36.07 -2.23 19.04
CA PRO A 829 -36.38 -0.87 19.44
C PRO A 829 -35.26 0.05 18.96
N PRO A 830 -35.58 1.28 18.54
CA PRO A 830 -34.56 2.22 18.12
C PRO A 830 -33.75 2.68 19.34
N ASP A 831 -32.42 2.52 19.33
CA ASP A 831 -31.56 3.47 20.04
C ASP A 831 -30.24 3.76 19.26
N PRO A 832 -29.89 5.05 19.07
CA PRO A 832 -30.68 6.24 19.36
C PRO A 832 -31.71 6.51 18.27
N VAL A 833 -32.92 6.88 18.71
CA VAL A 833 -33.92 7.55 17.89
C VAL A 833 -33.24 8.56 16.98
N ILE A 834 -33.26 8.28 15.66
CA ILE A 834 -32.75 9.23 14.68
C ILE A 834 -33.85 10.27 14.52
N HIS A 835 -33.76 11.35 15.30
CA HIS A 835 -34.52 12.56 15.06
C HIS A 835 -34.01 13.21 13.78
N LYS A 836 -34.87 13.33 12.77
CA LYS A 836 -34.59 14.11 11.56
C LYS A 836 -35.52 15.33 11.59
N GLY A 837 -35.08 16.39 12.27
CA GLY A 837 -35.96 17.49 12.66
C GLY A 837 -36.90 17.06 13.79
N ASP A 838 -38.17 17.46 13.73
CA ASP A 838 -39.19 17.15 14.74
C ASP A 838 -39.84 15.75 14.57
N VAL A 839 -39.43 14.98 13.56
CA VAL A 839 -40.01 13.66 13.25
C VAL A 839 -39.06 12.55 13.71
N ALA A 840 -39.54 11.68 14.59
CA ALA A 840 -38.86 10.44 14.95
C ALA A 840 -38.98 9.43 13.80
N HIS A 841 -37.88 8.85 13.35
CA HIS A 841 -37.90 7.74 12.41
C HIS A 841 -37.86 6.42 13.19
N PRO A 842 -38.98 5.69 13.29
CA PRO A 842 -39.03 4.46 14.07
C PRO A 842 -38.27 3.32 13.39
N GLY A 843 -37.64 2.46 14.20
CA GLY A 843 -37.29 1.08 13.83
C GLY A 843 -38.51 0.15 13.75
N TRP A 844 -39.71 0.73 13.90
CA TRP A 844 -41.00 0.09 13.85
C TRP A 844 -41.75 0.57 12.62
N MET A 845 -42.21 -0.37 11.81
CA MET A 845 -43.26 -0.15 10.83
C MET A 845 -44.50 -0.92 11.26
N GLU A 846 -45.66 -0.27 11.17
CA GLU A 846 -46.95 -0.93 11.39
C GLU A 846 -47.04 -2.14 10.45
N LYS A 847 -47.33 -3.33 11.00
CA LYS A 847 -47.32 -4.62 10.28
C LYS A 847 -45.96 -5.11 9.74
N SER A 848 -44.84 -4.62 10.27
CA SER A 848 -43.51 -5.21 10.01
C SER A 848 -43.08 -6.21 11.08
N TYR A 849 -42.34 -7.24 10.68
CA TYR A 849 -41.82 -8.30 11.55
C TYR A 849 -40.35 -8.10 11.93
N GLY A 850 -39.74 -7.02 11.43
CA GLY A 850 -38.37 -6.63 11.75
C GLY A 850 -37.50 -6.44 10.51
N ARG A 851 -36.25 -6.08 10.74
CA ARG A 851 -35.28 -5.83 9.68
C ARG A 851 -34.59 -7.13 9.27
N MET A 852 -34.50 -7.39 7.96
CA MET A 852 -33.75 -8.51 7.42
C MET A 852 -32.29 -8.46 7.86
N LEU A 853 -31.75 -9.60 8.31
CA LEU A 853 -30.36 -9.68 8.74
C LEU A 853 -29.41 -9.49 7.53
N PRO A 854 -28.25 -8.83 7.71
CA PRO A 854 -27.34 -8.55 6.60
C PRO A 854 -26.76 -9.83 6.01
N GLY A 855 -26.95 -10.10 4.72
CA GLY A 855 -26.39 -11.28 4.03
C GLY A 855 -27.42 -12.21 3.39
N PHE A 856 -28.71 -12.02 3.70
CA PHE A 856 -29.79 -12.58 2.89
C PHE A 856 -29.96 -11.79 1.60
N VAL A 857 -30.11 -12.50 0.49
CA VAL A 857 -30.45 -11.94 -0.82
C VAL A 857 -31.96 -12.05 -0.98
N VAL A 858 -32.61 -10.96 -1.39
CA VAL A 858 -34.07 -10.91 -1.55
C VAL A 858 -34.41 -10.66 -3.01
N HIS A 859 -35.24 -11.54 -3.57
CA HIS A 859 -35.83 -11.42 -4.90
C HIS A 859 -37.35 -11.30 -4.75
N ASP A 860 -37.93 -10.26 -5.35
CA ASP A 860 -39.39 -10.11 -5.38
C ASP A 860 -39.97 -11.11 -6.41
N ILE A 861 -41.01 -11.85 -6.01
CA ILE A 861 -41.77 -12.79 -6.87
C ILE A 861 -43.25 -12.35 -6.91
N GLU A 862 -44.05 -12.87 -7.85
CA GLU A 862 -45.41 -12.36 -8.11
C GLU A 862 -46.32 -12.33 -6.87
N GLU A 863 -46.18 -13.29 -5.96
CA GLU A 863 -46.96 -13.37 -4.72
C GLU A 863 -46.07 -13.48 -3.45
N GLY A 864 -44.91 -12.80 -3.41
CA GLY A 864 -44.06 -12.85 -2.22
C GLY A 864 -42.60 -12.41 -2.43
N VAL A 865 -41.71 -12.97 -1.61
CA VAL A 865 -40.26 -12.83 -1.77
C VAL A 865 -39.54 -14.19 -1.74
N GLU A 866 -38.57 -14.38 -2.61
CA GLU A 866 -37.61 -15.48 -2.56
C GLU A 866 -36.32 -14.99 -1.87
N LEU A 867 -35.90 -15.72 -0.83
CA LEU A 867 -34.69 -15.46 -0.08
C LEU A 867 -33.59 -16.45 -0.50
N GLY A 868 -32.39 -15.93 -0.76
CA GLY A 868 -31.22 -16.71 -1.16
C GLY A 868 -29.93 -16.24 -0.48
N GLY A 869 -28.80 -16.79 -0.93
CA GLY A 869 -27.45 -16.38 -0.51
C GLY A 869 -26.66 -17.49 0.20
N LYS A 870 -25.41 -17.22 0.55
CA LYS A 870 -24.51 -18.21 1.20
C LYS A 870 -24.94 -18.63 2.61
N MET A 871 -25.89 -17.91 3.21
CA MET A 871 -26.52 -18.28 4.49
C MET A 871 -27.64 -19.29 4.29
N LEU A 872 -28.10 -19.44 3.04
CA LEU A 872 -29.00 -20.40 2.40
C LEU A 872 -28.31 -21.72 2.03
N SER A 873 -28.79 -22.91 2.41
CA SER A 873 -28.42 -24.13 1.65
C SER A 873 -29.35 -24.34 0.45
N GLN A 874 -30.56 -23.79 0.52
CA GLN A 874 -31.54 -23.72 -0.57
C GLN A 874 -32.31 -22.40 -0.47
N ASN A 875 -32.78 -21.88 -1.60
CA ASN A 875 -33.61 -20.67 -1.59
C ASN A 875 -34.93 -20.92 -0.85
N LEU A 876 -35.43 -19.91 -0.15
CA LEU A 876 -36.66 -19.97 0.65
C LEU A 876 -37.69 -19.02 0.05
N GLU A 877 -38.81 -19.55 -0.40
CA GLU A 877 -39.94 -18.74 -0.88
C GLU A 877 -40.89 -18.40 0.28
N LEU A 878 -41.14 -17.10 0.45
CA LEU A 878 -42.08 -16.56 1.43
C LEU A 878 -43.27 -15.93 0.70
N SER A 879 -44.32 -16.72 0.45
CA SER A 879 -45.56 -16.26 -0.19
C SER A 879 -46.35 -15.34 0.73
N GLY A 880 -46.86 -14.21 0.21
CA GLY A 880 -47.60 -13.19 0.97
C GLY A 880 -46.72 -12.19 1.71
N TRP A 881 -45.42 -12.12 1.42
CA TRP A 881 -44.46 -11.24 2.10
C TRP A 881 -43.82 -10.23 1.15
N SER A 882 -43.34 -9.12 1.71
CA SER A 882 -42.61 -8.06 1.02
C SER A 882 -41.45 -7.55 1.87
N VAL A 883 -40.42 -6.99 1.21
CA VAL A 883 -39.33 -6.28 1.89
C VAL A 883 -39.28 -4.83 1.44
N ASP A 884 -39.40 -3.89 2.37
CA ASP A 884 -39.47 -2.47 2.06
C ASP A 884 -38.12 -1.85 1.62
N GLU A 885 -38.15 -0.58 1.21
CA GLU A 885 -36.99 0.20 0.79
C GLU A 885 -35.93 0.46 1.89
N ARG A 886 -36.21 0.09 3.15
CA ARG A 886 -35.25 0.12 4.26
C ARG A 886 -34.78 -1.28 4.69
N GLY A 887 -35.38 -2.34 4.17
CA GLY A 887 -35.05 -3.73 4.46
C GLY A 887 -35.86 -4.37 5.59
N PHE A 888 -37.06 -3.86 5.85
CA PHE A 888 -38.01 -4.48 6.76
C PHE A 888 -38.84 -5.54 6.05
N LEU A 889 -38.95 -6.71 6.67
CA LEU A 889 -39.85 -7.78 6.26
C LEU A 889 -41.26 -7.47 6.77
N SER A 890 -42.23 -7.47 5.87
CA SER A 890 -43.65 -7.18 6.15
C SER A 890 -44.57 -8.12 5.38
N GLU A 891 -45.74 -8.37 5.92
CA GLU A 891 -46.81 -9.13 5.25
C GLU A 891 -47.54 -8.21 4.25
N LEU A 892 -47.88 -8.73 3.06
CA LEU A 892 -48.48 -7.99 1.93
C LEU A 892 -49.95 -7.57 2.16
#